data_AF-A0A3M2HNB8-F1
#
_entry.id   AF-A0A3M2HNB8-F1
#
_cell.length_a   1.000
_cell.length_b   1.000
_cell.length_c   1.000
_cell.angle_alpha   90.00
_cell.angle_beta   90.00
_cell.angle_gamma   90.00
#
_symmetry.space_group_name_H-M   'P 1'
#
loop_
_entity.id
_entity.type
_entity.pdbx_description
1 polymer ?
#
loop_
_entity_poly.entity_id
_entity_poly.type
_entity_poly.pdbx_seq_one_letter_code
_entity_poly.pdbx_strand_id
1 'polypeptide(L)'
;MERRVSIASRNSAPLNAGFRHLRLASVILLITASPTWANGLTDLGLLGDETFLSADGTTLGSIYRLGSDGQYYSGIWTAKNGFQTISVAGERTILSSLSADGNVAAGTVLSAGGPTTAFRWTRELGIQTLASLGGAETLAHDISADGKVIVGASKLANGDQHAVRWTNQGVADLGTLAGSTHSYALATSADGAVVVGGSVMGSGTRAFRWADGTMSDLGTLGGSFTVAKAVSASGKTVAGESYNSLSQTRTFVWTTESAMRDIGTLGGSRTYFSNLSSDGTTIVGASDTGTASHAYRWTATSGMSDLGTLGDGGSWAFAVNADGSVVVGEFDLGQRNRGFRWTQATGMQTIEQWLDANGVAIDPASSQVAYAEAVSDDGKVVAGILLNDHTFIARAGEPGSGGSTSGMIDLQEFSASLDATAAAPAAALANTDMILNGAHGSPMRNLVPEGRYSVWAGGDYGQQDDTDADQGSLEVGVATNIGNGVQLNVALGRSYAESETGLGGETKLRGTYLMPEAIIKLGTLPLYATVSGFYSSGDADIDRGYRNAGNIVQSHGETDITIVGGKLRLDWLNAFTVASTAFTPYTSVGHVEVKFDGYTETGGGFPVRWDDRTERTTTGRVGMDAVHTFNPTVSLLGRLEGVHRFDDKSDSASGELLGLSTFELPGQAYRQNWVRAAVGAEAALGGGVGSVMLNGTSEGGDADYWLALNYKWLL
;
A
#
# COMPACT_ATOMS: atom_id res chain seq x y z
N MET A 1 9.51 -67.69 -18.86
CA MET A 1 8.86 -68.33 -17.68
C MET A 1 8.92 -67.32 -16.55
N GLU A 2 7.88 -67.28 -15.69
CA GLU A 2 7.68 -66.35 -14.55
C GLU A 2 7.01 -65.01 -14.92
N ARG A 3 5.67 -64.97 -14.89
CA ARG A 3 4.77 -64.65 -13.76
C ARG A 3 4.75 -63.15 -13.40
N ARG A 4 3.93 -62.43 -14.17
CA ARG A 4 3.17 -61.27 -13.69
C ARG A 4 2.22 -61.72 -12.58
N VAL A 5 2.26 -61.08 -11.42
CA VAL A 5 1.16 -61.09 -10.45
C VAL A 5 0.68 -59.65 -10.31
N SER A 6 -0.53 -59.44 -10.80
CA SER A 6 -1.41 -58.33 -10.46
C SER A 6 -2.11 -58.67 -9.15
N ILE A 7 -2.14 -57.74 -8.20
CA ILE A 7 -3.21 -57.66 -7.20
C ILE A 7 -3.74 -56.23 -7.22
N ALA A 8 -5.07 -56.17 -7.36
CA ALA A 8 -5.88 -55.00 -7.58
C ALA A 8 -6.13 -54.18 -6.31
N SER A 9 -6.55 -52.95 -6.58
CA SER A 9 -7.24 -51.95 -5.76
C SER A 9 -8.03 -52.43 -4.53
N ARG A 10 -7.94 -51.64 -3.44
CA ARG A 10 -9.07 -51.00 -2.74
C ARG A 10 -8.60 -50.29 -1.46
N ASN A 11 -8.55 -48.96 -1.48
CA ASN A 11 -9.37 -48.08 -0.62
C ASN A 11 -8.85 -46.64 -0.78
N SER A 12 -9.57 -45.90 -1.62
CA SER A 12 -9.59 -44.44 -1.66
C SER A 12 -10.20 -43.91 -0.36
N ALA A 13 -9.41 -43.16 0.41
CA ALA A 13 -9.92 -42.07 1.23
C ALA A 13 -9.40 -40.76 0.60
N PRO A 14 -10.24 -39.73 0.43
CA PRO A 14 -9.81 -38.48 -0.19
C PRO A 14 -8.92 -37.76 0.82
N LEU A 15 -7.60 -37.77 0.60
CA LEU A 15 -6.71 -36.88 1.34
C LEU A 15 -6.93 -35.46 0.81
N ASN A 16 -7.63 -34.69 1.64
CA ASN A 16 -7.96 -33.28 1.51
C ASN A 16 -6.83 -32.47 0.87
N ALA A 17 -7.20 -31.65 -0.12
CA ALA A 17 -6.34 -30.69 -0.78
C ALA A 17 -5.88 -29.52 0.12
N GLY A 18 -6.29 -29.48 1.40
CA GLY A 18 -6.07 -28.38 2.35
C GLY A 18 -4.71 -28.35 3.05
N PHE A 19 -3.97 -29.47 3.12
CA PHE A 19 -2.62 -29.51 3.72
C PHE A 19 -1.48 -29.25 2.72
N ARG A 20 -1.75 -28.59 1.59
CA ARG A 20 -0.68 -28.20 0.63
C ARG A 20 0.03 -26.90 1.02
N HIS A 21 -0.56 -26.08 1.89
CA HIS A 21 0.12 -24.96 2.57
C HIS A 21 0.68 -25.41 3.92
N LEU A 22 1.38 -26.56 3.93
CA LEU A 22 2.21 -26.95 5.06
C LEU A 22 3.40 -25.99 5.14
N ARG A 23 3.22 -24.82 5.75
CA ARG A 23 4.35 -24.13 6.37
C ARG A 23 4.63 -24.78 7.71
N LEU A 24 5.46 -25.83 7.65
CA LEU A 24 6.83 -25.82 8.14
C LEU A 24 7.16 -25.18 9.52
N ALA A 25 6.19 -24.75 10.32
CA ALA A 25 6.42 -24.49 11.74
C ALA A 25 6.76 -25.79 12.49
N SER A 26 6.49 -26.99 11.93
CA SER A 26 6.53 -28.25 12.71
C SER A 26 6.69 -29.61 12.00
N VAL A 27 7.00 -29.69 10.71
CA VAL A 27 7.35 -30.99 10.09
C VAL A 27 8.87 -31.09 9.91
N ILE A 28 9.61 -31.29 11.01
CA ILE A 28 10.95 -31.89 10.92
C ILE A 28 10.75 -33.41 10.88
N LEU A 29 10.55 -33.95 9.68
CA LEU A 29 10.63 -35.39 9.45
C LEU A 29 11.58 -35.69 8.28
N LEU A 30 12.86 -35.31 8.38
CA LEU A 30 13.96 -35.97 7.65
C LEU A 30 15.34 -35.41 8.06
N ILE A 31 15.84 -35.79 9.25
CA ILE A 31 17.29 -35.66 9.54
C ILE A 31 17.79 -36.98 10.13
N THR A 32 18.00 -37.95 9.25
CA THR A 32 18.99 -39.01 9.48
C THR A 32 19.77 -39.23 8.19
N ALA A 33 21.04 -38.82 8.21
CA ALA A 33 22.13 -39.20 7.32
C ALA A 33 22.14 -38.71 5.85
N SER A 34 22.56 -37.46 5.59
CA SER A 34 23.40 -37.11 4.40
C SER A 34 24.08 -35.73 4.54
N PRO A 35 25.28 -35.49 3.97
CA PRO A 35 26.05 -34.25 4.10
C PRO A 35 25.62 -33.11 3.13
N THR A 36 24.36 -33.09 2.68
CA THR A 36 23.84 -32.09 1.73
C THR A 36 22.93 -31.09 2.45
N TRP A 37 23.52 -30.16 3.21
CA TRP A 37 22.82 -29.26 4.13
C TRP A 37 22.48 -27.87 3.54
N ALA A 38 22.96 -27.55 2.33
CA ALA A 38 22.58 -26.33 1.61
C ALA A 38 21.10 -26.31 1.14
N ASN A 39 20.44 -27.47 1.08
CA ASN A 39 18.99 -27.60 0.83
C ASN A 39 18.17 -27.81 2.11
N GLY A 40 18.81 -27.81 3.29
CA GLY A 40 18.21 -28.23 4.56
C GLY A 40 17.64 -27.11 5.44
N LEU A 41 18.01 -25.84 5.20
CA LEU A 41 17.46 -24.70 5.94
C LEU A 41 16.10 -24.24 5.39
N THR A 42 15.87 -24.43 4.09
CA THR A 42 14.53 -24.42 3.47
C THR A 42 13.60 -25.52 4.03
N ASP A 43 14.19 -26.61 4.57
CA ASP A 43 13.49 -27.80 5.07
C ASP A 43 13.25 -27.75 6.60
N LEU A 44 13.89 -26.81 7.32
CA LEU A 44 13.56 -26.45 8.72
C LEU A 44 12.40 -25.46 8.83
N GLY A 45 11.94 -24.93 7.69
CA GLY A 45 10.75 -24.10 7.64
C GLY A 45 10.94 -22.63 7.95
N LEU A 46 12.17 -22.25 8.26
CA LEU A 46 12.57 -20.93 8.77
C LEU A 46 12.58 -19.83 7.70
N LEU A 47 12.11 -20.11 6.48
CA LEU A 47 12.26 -19.24 5.31
C LEU A 47 11.00 -19.19 4.44
N GLY A 48 9.83 -18.81 4.95
CA GLY A 48 8.91 -18.05 4.07
C GLY A 48 7.46 -17.88 4.50
N ASP A 49 6.63 -17.48 3.51
CA ASP A 49 5.21 -17.06 3.49
C ASP A 49 4.59 -16.85 4.86
N GLU A 50 5.27 -16.05 5.66
CA GLU A 50 4.78 -15.54 6.93
C GLU A 50 4.54 -14.04 6.73
N THR A 51 3.37 -13.60 7.18
CA THR A 51 3.10 -12.20 7.41
C THR A 51 3.71 -11.82 8.76
N PHE A 52 4.56 -10.81 8.75
CA PHE A 52 5.14 -10.15 9.91
C PHE A 52 4.43 -8.83 10.15
N LEU A 53 4.29 -8.45 11.41
CA LEU A 53 3.71 -7.18 11.82
C LEU A 53 4.65 -6.52 12.83
N SER A 54 4.89 -5.22 12.68
CA SER A 54 5.63 -4.44 13.67
C SER A 54 4.89 -4.42 15.01
N ALA A 55 5.61 -4.16 16.09
CA ALA A 55 5.07 -4.19 17.45
C ALA A 55 3.87 -3.23 17.62
N ASP A 56 3.95 -2.06 16.97
CA ASP A 56 2.90 -1.04 16.95
C ASP A 56 1.73 -1.34 15.99
N GLY A 57 1.81 -2.42 15.20
CA GLY A 57 0.77 -2.81 14.24
C GLY A 57 0.75 -2.00 12.94
N THR A 58 1.75 -1.15 12.69
CA THR A 58 1.69 -0.11 11.63
C THR A 58 2.38 -0.50 10.34
N THR A 59 3.30 -1.47 10.41
CA THR A 59 4.12 -1.97 9.30
C THR A 59 3.95 -3.46 9.15
N LEU A 60 3.64 -3.90 7.95
CA LEU A 60 3.46 -5.30 7.61
C LEU A 60 4.58 -5.73 6.66
N GLY A 61 5.32 -6.77 7.01
CA GLY A 61 6.19 -7.46 6.08
C GLY A 61 5.48 -8.71 5.61
N SER A 62 5.37 -8.97 4.31
CA SER A 62 4.85 -10.27 3.88
C SER A 62 5.40 -10.69 2.53
N ILE A 63 5.19 -11.96 2.22
CA ILE A 63 5.50 -12.55 0.94
C ILE A 63 4.20 -12.55 0.13
N TYR A 64 4.08 -11.61 -0.79
CA TYR A 64 2.96 -11.55 -1.72
C TYR A 64 3.29 -12.31 -3.01
N ARG A 65 2.25 -12.87 -3.62
CA ARG A 65 2.24 -13.32 -5.02
C ARG A 65 1.65 -12.20 -5.86
N LEU A 66 2.43 -11.56 -6.73
CA LEU A 66 1.89 -10.50 -7.60
C LEU A 66 2.70 -10.24 -8.89
N GLY A 67 3.30 -11.28 -9.46
CA GLY A 67 3.70 -11.24 -10.86
C GLY A 67 2.76 -12.07 -11.74
N SER A 68 2.52 -11.62 -12.97
CA SER A 68 1.92 -12.44 -14.04
C SER A 68 2.78 -13.66 -14.41
N ASP A 69 3.99 -13.71 -13.85
CA ASP A 69 4.97 -14.80 -13.94
C ASP A 69 4.77 -15.89 -12.87
N GLY A 70 3.86 -15.70 -11.90
CA GLY A 70 3.60 -16.66 -10.83
C GLY A 70 4.68 -16.74 -9.76
N GLN A 71 5.57 -15.75 -9.64
CA GLN A 71 6.63 -15.73 -8.61
C GLN A 71 6.17 -15.09 -7.30
N TYR A 72 6.80 -15.52 -6.20
CA TYR A 72 6.62 -14.98 -4.85
C TYR A 72 7.66 -13.89 -4.61
N TYR A 73 7.19 -12.71 -4.18
CA TYR A 73 8.05 -11.58 -3.82
C TYR A 73 7.86 -11.23 -2.36
N SER A 74 8.96 -10.99 -1.66
CA SER A 74 8.91 -10.32 -0.37
C SER A 74 8.63 -8.85 -0.55
N GLY A 75 7.88 -8.24 0.36
CA GLY A 75 7.80 -6.80 0.44
C GLY A 75 7.33 -6.31 1.80
N ILE A 76 7.42 -5.00 1.95
CA ILE A 76 6.97 -4.31 3.15
C ILE A 76 5.84 -3.39 2.73
N TRP A 77 4.69 -3.62 3.33
CA TRP A 77 3.59 -2.69 3.32
C TRP A 77 3.70 -1.76 4.52
N THR A 78 3.62 -0.47 4.23
CA THR A 78 3.18 0.53 5.19
C THR A 78 2.02 1.24 4.53
N ALA A 79 1.15 1.91 5.28
CA ALA A 79 0.33 2.91 4.62
C ALA A 79 1.28 3.88 3.86
N LYS A 80 2.49 4.16 4.40
CA LYS A 80 3.44 5.21 3.93
C LYS A 80 3.79 5.08 2.48
N ASN A 81 3.91 3.86 1.98
CA ASN A 81 4.45 3.70 0.65
C ASN A 81 3.71 2.62 -0.11
N GLY A 82 2.50 2.29 0.35
CA GLY A 82 1.82 1.07 -0.03
C GLY A 82 2.75 -0.14 0.13
N PHE A 83 2.57 -1.11 -0.76
CA PHE A 83 3.43 -2.28 -0.84
C PHE A 83 4.72 -1.96 -1.59
N GLN A 84 5.85 -2.03 -0.89
CA GLN A 84 7.19 -1.94 -1.50
C GLN A 84 7.79 -3.33 -1.66
N THR A 85 7.98 -3.74 -2.90
CA THR A 85 8.68 -4.99 -3.20
C THR A 85 10.14 -4.90 -2.77
N ILE A 86 10.58 -5.87 -1.97
CA ILE A 86 11.98 -6.10 -1.62
C ILE A 86 12.49 -7.18 -2.56
N SER A 87 13.09 -6.78 -3.68
CA SER A 87 13.55 -7.71 -4.72
C SER A 87 14.94 -7.39 -5.22
N VAL A 88 15.65 -8.43 -5.66
CA VAL A 88 16.82 -8.34 -6.54
C VAL A 88 16.41 -8.91 -7.90
N ALA A 89 16.76 -8.22 -8.98
CA ALA A 89 16.33 -8.60 -10.32
C ALA A 89 16.78 -10.03 -10.68
N GLY A 90 15.82 -10.91 -10.97
CA GLY A 90 16.07 -12.31 -11.33
C GLY A 90 16.33 -13.26 -10.15
N GLU A 91 16.19 -12.79 -8.91
CA GLU A 91 16.41 -13.59 -7.71
C GLU A 91 15.18 -13.59 -6.79
N ARG A 92 15.04 -14.64 -5.97
CA ARG A 92 13.94 -14.74 -5.00
C ARG A 92 14.41 -14.17 -3.65
N THR A 93 13.61 -13.32 -3.04
CA THR A 93 13.86 -12.78 -1.70
C THR A 93 12.90 -13.38 -0.69
N ILE A 94 13.41 -13.64 0.51
CA ILE A 94 12.63 -14.15 1.64
C ILE A 94 12.90 -13.25 2.84
N LEU A 95 11.85 -12.61 3.35
CA LEU A 95 11.89 -11.93 4.64
C LEU A 95 11.84 -12.94 5.78
N SER A 96 12.62 -12.67 6.82
CA SER A 96 12.72 -13.52 8.00
C SER A 96 12.28 -12.81 9.27
N SER A 97 12.44 -11.49 9.35
CA SER A 97 12.03 -10.70 10.52
C SER A 97 11.97 -9.20 10.22
N LEU A 98 11.31 -8.49 11.14
CA LEU A 98 11.12 -7.05 11.13
C LEU A 98 11.50 -6.48 12.51
N SER A 99 12.16 -5.33 12.53
CA SER A 99 12.38 -4.55 13.76
C SER A 99 11.05 -4.06 14.34
N ALA A 100 11.04 -3.72 15.63
CA ALA A 100 9.80 -3.41 16.35
C ALA A 100 9.06 -2.18 15.78
N ASP A 101 9.79 -1.23 15.18
CA ASP A 101 9.25 -0.04 14.54
C ASP A 101 8.97 -0.22 13.03
N GLY A 102 9.25 -1.39 12.47
CA GLY A 102 9.05 -1.68 11.06
C GLY A 102 10.06 -1.07 10.08
N ASN A 103 11.06 -0.32 10.55
CA ASN A 103 11.94 0.44 9.65
C ASN A 103 13.10 -0.39 9.08
N VAL A 104 13.48 -1.44 9.77
CA VAL A 104 14.53 -2.38 9.36
C VAL A 104 13.96 -3.78 9.22
N ALA A 105 14.25 -4.43 8.09
CA ALA A 105 13.94 -5.82 7.89
C ALA A 105 15.21 -6.64 7.64
N ALA A 106 15.15 -7.91 7.98
CA ALA A 106 16.21 -8.87 7.69
C ALA A 106 15.64 -10.03 6.89
N GLY A 107 16.47 -10.56 5.99
CA GLY A 107 16.06 -11.66 5.16
C GLY A 107 17.20 -12.23 4.33
N THR A 108 16.83 -13.05 3.38
CA THR A 108 17.76 -13.83 2.57
C THR A 108 17.39 -13.73 1.09
N VAL A 109 18.39 -13.52 0.24
CA VAL A 109 18.28 -13.59 -1.22
C VAL A 109 18.74 -14.96 -1.70
N LEU A 110 17.90 -15.60 -2.50
CA LEU A 110 18.12 -16.89 -3.15
C LEU A 110 18.45 -16.68 -4.63
N SER A 111 19.72 -16.81 -4.97
CA SER A 111 20.22 -16.72 -6.35
C SER A 111 20.04 -18.05 -7.10
N ALA A 112 19.46 -18.02 -8.30
CA ALA A 112 19.33 -19.21 -9.15
C ALA A 112 20.71 -19.70 -9.60
N GLY A 113 21.23 -20.77 -8.97
CA GLY A 113 22.55 -21.33 -9.27
C GLY A 113 23.74 -20.57 -8.63
N GLY A 114 23.45 -19.60 -7.75
CA GLY A 114 24.44 -18.84 -6.99
C GLY A 114 24.33 -19.08 -5.47
N PRO A 115 25.23 -18.50 -4.67
CA PRO A 115 25.16 -18.61 -3.23
C PRO A 115 23.98 -17.83 -2.66
N THR A 116 23.42 -18.33 -1.57
CA THR A 116 22.40 -17.63 -0.80
C THR A 116 23.02 -16.52 0.05
N THR A 117 22.44 -15.32 0.05
CA THR A 117 23.00 -14.15 0.76
C THR A 117 22.01 -13.49 1.71
N ALA A 118 22.46 -13.27 2.94
CA ALA A 118 21.71 -12.54 3.95
C ALA A 118 21.71 -11.04 3.64
N PHE A 119 20.61 -10.37 3.94
CA PHE A 119 20.49 -8.94 3.78
C PHE A 119 19.87 -8.25 4.99
N ARG A 120 20.25 -6.98 5.14
CA ARG A 120 19.52 -5.97 5.87
C ARG A 120 18.80 -5.09 4.86
N TRP A 121 17.55 -4.73 5.13
CA TRP A 121 16.81 -3.77 4.32
C TRP A 121 16.41 -2.58 5.17
N THR A 122 16.55 -1.39 4.59
CA THR A 122 15.94 -0.14 5.07
C THR A 122 15.39 0.60 3.87
N ARG A 123 14.34 1.39 4.07
CA ARG A 123 13.73 2.15 2.98
C ARG A 123 14.74 3.05 2.25
N GLU A 124 15.62 3.72 2.99
CA GLU A 124 16.55 4.71 2.44
C GLU A 124 17.65 4.08 1.58
N LEU A 125 17.99 2.81 1.84
CA LEU A 125 19.20 2.17 1.29
C LEU A 125 18.89 0.90 0.51
N GLY A 126 17.64 0.42 0.51
CA GLY A 126 17.26 -0.85 -0.09
C GLY A 126 17.96 -2.04 0.57
N ILE A 127 18.18 -3.10 -0.21
CA ILE A 127 18.88 -4.32 0.20
C ILE A 127 20.38 -4.03 0.38
N GLN A 128 20.88 -4.36 1.57
CA GLN A 128 22.28 -4.30 1.95
C GLN A 128 22.75 -5.72 2.28
N THR A 129 23.60 -6.29 1.43
CA THR A 129 24.16 -7.62 1.66
C THR A 129 25.02 -7.64 2.93
N LEU A 130 24.80 -8.63 3.78
CA LEU A 130 25.55 -8.83 5.02
C LEU A 130 26.85 -9.60 4.75
N ALA A 131 27.92 -9.21 5.45
CA ALA A 131 29.25 -9.78 5.27
C ALA A 131 29.30 -11.26 5.70
N SER A 132 30.11 -12.08 5.01
CA SER A 132 30.34 -13.48 5.39
C SER A 132 31.61 -13.67 6.23
N LEU A 133 31.73 -14.83 6.88
CA LEU A 133 32.95 -15.31 7.53
C LEU A 133 33.98 -15.91 6.54
N GLY A 134 33.93 -15.50 5.27
CA GLY A 134 34.83 -15.96 4.21
C GLY A 134 34.29 -17.11 3.35
N GLY A 135 33.15 -17.70 3.69
CA GLY A 135 32.41 -18.62 2.83
C GLY A 135 31.39 -17.92 1.93
N ALA A 136 30.80 -18.68 1.00
CA ALA A 136 29.90 -18.12 -0.02
C ALA A 136 28.47 -17.88 0.48
N GLU A 137 27.97 -18.63 1.47
CA GLU A 137 26.57 -18.56 1.90
C GLU A 137 26.39 -17.86 3.25
N THR A 138 25.34 -17.03 3.32
CA THR A 138 24.87 -16.36 4.54
C THR A 138 23.34 -16.40 4.61
N LEU A 139 22.81 -16.50 5.82
CA LEU A 139 21.37 -16.55 6.11
C LEU A 139 21.05 -15.61 7.26
N ALA A 140 20.08 -14.71 7.10
CA ALA A 140 19.51 -13.94 8.21
C ALA A 140 18.23 -14.62 8.68
N HIS A 141 18.06 -14.77 9.99
CA HIS A 141 16.91 -15.43 10.59
C HIS A 141 16.10 -14.48 11.48
N ASP A 142 16.76 -13.60 12.23
CA ASP A 142 16.08 -12.70 13.18
C ASP A 142 16.82 -11.36 13.34
N ILE A 143 16.11 -10.35 13.84
CA ILE A 143 16.59 -8.98 14.05
C ILE A 143 16.18 -8.46 15.43
N SER A 144 17.07 -7.70 16.08
CA SER A 144 16.75 -7.02 17.34
C SER A 144 15.65 -5.98 17.14
N ALA A 145 14.92 -5.69 18.22
CA ALA A 145 13.80 -4.75 18.21
C ALA A 145 14.20 -3.36 17.68
N ASP A 146 15.43 -2.92 17.95
CA ASP A 146 15.99 -1.65 17.49
C ASP A 146 16.63 -1.69 16.09
N GLY A 147 16.56 -2.85 15.41
CA GLY A 147 17.08 -3.02 14.05
C GLY A 147 18.61 -2.99 13.91
N LYS A 148 19.36 -2.98 15.02
CA LYS A 148 20.84 -2.84 15.02
C LYS A 148 21.59 -4.16 14.96
N VAL A 149 20.95 -5.26 15.30
CA VAL A 149 21.56 -6.58 15.37
C VAL A 149 20.76 -7.56 14.55
N ILE A 150 21.38 -8.19 13.57
CA ILE A 150 20.80 -9.31 12.82
C ILE A 150 21.54 -10.58 13.21
N VAL A 151 20.84 -11.69 13.34
CA VAL A 151 21.44 -13.00 13.64
C VAL A 151 21.07 -14.03 12.58
N GLY A 152 21.91 -15.05 12.46
CA GLY A 152 21.66 -16.15 11.55
C GLY A 152 22.87 -17.05 11.40
N ALA A 153 23.25 -17.36 10.16
CA ALA A 153 24.36 -18.25 9.86
C ALA A 153 25.25 -17.75 8.72
N SER A 154 26.54 -18.08 8.78
CA SER A 154 27.50 -17.85 7.69
C SER A 154 28.38 -19.07 7.51
N LYS A 155 28.67 -19.42 6.25
CA LYS A 155 29.76 -20.35 5.94
C LYS A 155 31.12 -19.71 6.18
N LEU A 156 32.06 -20.51 6.66
CA LEU A 156 33.49 -20.27 6.70
C LEU A 156 34.13 -20.68 5.36
N ALA A 157 35.38 -20.25 5.14
CA ALA A 157 36.13 -20.61 3.93
C ALA A 157 36.38 -22.12 3.78
N ASN A 158 36.41 -22.87 4.88
CA ASN A 158 36.56 -24.33 4.88
C ASN A 158 35.24 -25.09 4.62
N GLY A 159 34.13 -24.36 4.48
CA GLY A 159 32.80 -24.91 4.25
C GLY A 159 31.97 -25.17 5.51
N ASP A 160 32.54 -25.09 6.72
CA ASP A 160 31.75 -25.20 7.96
C ASP A 160 30.80 -24.01 8.11
N GLN A 161 29.70 -24.16 8.85
CA GLN A 161 28.73 -23.09 9.08
C GLN A 161 28.69 -22.69 10.54
N HIS A 162 28.85 -21.40 10.83
CA HIS A 162 28.75 -20.88 12.18
C HIS A 162 27.54 -19.95 12.33
N ALA A 163 26.99 -19.94 13.54
CA ALA A 163 26.06 -18.93 14.01
C ALA A 163 26.78 -17.58 14.03
N VAL A 164 26.10 -16.55 13.54
CA VAL A 164 26.69 -15.21 13.43
C VAL A 164 25.76 -14.14 13.94
N ARG A 165 26.39 -13.01 14.29
CA ARG A 165 25.73 -11.78 14.70
C ARG A 165 26.29 -10.62 13.90
N TRP A 166 25.45 -9.97 13.10
CA TRP A 166 25.80 -8.78 12.33
C TRP A 166 25.44 -7.51 13.08
N THR A 167 26.36 -6.54 13.06
CA THR A 167 26.15 -5.17 13.56
C THR A 167 26.82 -4.18 12.61
N ASN A 168 26.73 -2.88 12.93
CA ASN A 168 27.49 -1.84 12.22
C ASN A 168 29.02 -2.02 12.30
N GLN A 169 29.54 -2.88 13.19
CA GLN A 169 30.97 -3.21 13.27
C GLN A 169 31.37 -4.39 12.36
N GLY A 170 30.41 -5.01 11.66
CA GLY A 170 30.62 -6.17 10.81
C GLY A 170 30.00 -7.46 11.37
N VAL A 171 30.44 -8.59 10.82
CA VAL A 171 30.01 -9.94 11.22
C VAL A 171 30.86 -10.45 12.38
N ALA A 172 30.21 -10.90 13.45
CA ALA A 172 30.85 -11.61 14.55
C ALA A 172 30.53 -13.11 14.44
N ASP A 173 31.58 -13.93 14.48
CA ASP A 173 31.47 -15.38 14.61
C ASP A 173 31.15 -15.75 16.06
N LEU A 174 30.02 -16.44 16.28
CA LEU A 174 29.61 -16.88 17.62
C LEU A 174 30.23 -18.25 17.98
N GLY A 175 30.86 -18.92 17.02
CA GLY A 175 31.49 -20.22 17.17
C GLY A 175 30.48 -21.37 17.27
N THR A 176 30.92 -22.48 17.84
CA THR A 176 30.13 -23.70 18.04
C THR A 176 30.26 -24.19 19.48
N LEU A 177 29.37 -25.08 19.90
CA LEU A 177 29.57 -25.84 21.14
C LEU A 177 30.78 -26.77 20.99
N ALA A 178 31.47 -27.07 22.09
CA ALA A 178 32.64 -27.93 22.07
C ALA A 178 32.33 -29.30 21.45
N GLY A 179 33.05 -29.66 20.38
CA GLY A 179 32.85 -30.91 19.64
C GLY A 179 31.83 -30.83 18.48
N SER A 180 31.22 -29.67 18.26
CA SER A 180 30.40 -29.38 17.08
C SER A 180 31.24 -28.78 15.96
N THR A 181 30.83 -29.03 14.72
CA THR A 181 31.42 -28.38 13.52
C THR A 181 30.50 -27.34 12.88
N HIS A 182 29.21 -27.35 13.24
CA HIS A 182 28.25 -26.40 12.68
C HIS A 182 27.39 -25.77 13.79
N SER A 183 26.94 -24.53 13.57
CA SER A 183 25.94 -23.83 14.38
C SER A 183 25.13 -22.85 13.53
N TYR A 184 23.98 -22.43 14.05
CA TYR A 184 23.11 -21.42 13.45
C TYR A 184 22.30 -20.72 14.55
N ALA A 185 22.20 -19.40 14.48
CA ALA A 185 21.31 -18.63 15.35
C ALA A 185 19.90 -18.56 14.75
N LEU A 186 18.87 -18.65 15.57
CA LEU A 186 17.46 -18.56 15.15
C LEU A 186 16.74 -17.34 15.71
N ALA A 187 17.11 -16.88 16.91
CA ALA A 187 16.45 -15.75 17.54
C ALA A 187 17.40 -14.93 18.41
N THR A 188 17.03 -13.67 18.64
CA THR A 188 17.81 -12.71 19.43
C THR A 188 16.92 -11.93 20.41
N SER A 189 17.48 -11.48 21.53
CA SER A 189 16.76 -10.58 22.46
C SER A 189 16.53 -9.21 21.85
N ALA A 190 15.65 -8.39 22.46
CA ALA A 190 15.27 -7.09 21.94
C ALA A 190 16.45 -6.12 21.75
N ASP A 191 17.48 -6.22 22.59
CA ASP A 191 18.75 -5.47 22.51
C ASP A 191 19.85 -6.18 21.70
N GLY A 192 19.57 -7.39 21.23
CA GLY A 192 20.51 -8.26 20.54
C GLY A 192 21.70 -8.73 21.36
N ALA A 193 21.63 -8.71 22.69
CA ALA A 193 22.69 -9.16 23.59
C ALA A 193 22.67 -10.69 23.81
N VAL A 194 21.51 -11.32 23.70
CA VAL A 194 21.32 -12.77 23.84
C VAL A 194 20.91 -13.35 22.49
N VAL A 195 21.62 -14.38 22.04
CA VAL A 195 21.34 -15.08 20.78
C VAL A 195 21.12 -16.56 21.08
N VAL A 196 20.10 -17.17 20.49
CA VAL A 196 19.79 -18.59 20.69
C VAL A 196 19.69 -19.32 19.36
N GLY A 197 19.91 -20.63 19.38
CA GLY A 197 19.85 -21.44 18.17
C GLY A 197 20.26 -22.89 18.40
N GLY A 198 20.84 -23.50 17.36
CA GLY A 198 21.29 -24.89 17.37
C GLY A 198 22.77 -25.04 17.01
N SER A 199 23.45 -26.03 17.60
CA SER A 199 24.79 -26.46 17.25
C SER A 199 24.83 -27.96 16.99
N VAL A 200 25.42 -28.36 15.87
CA VAL A 200 25.37 -29.73 15.34
C VAL A 200 26.53 -30.55 15.89
N MET A 201 26.19 -31.58 16.67
CA MET A 201 27.13 -32.51 17.30
C MET A 201 26.94 -33.92 16.72
N GLY A 202 27.80 -34.35 15.79
CA GLY A 202 27.78 -35.71 15.24
C GLY A 202 26.40 -36.12 14.68
N SER A 203 25.66 -36.95 15.41
CA SER A 203 24.32 -37.46 15.03
C SER A 203 23.13 -36.64 15.58
N GLY A 204 23.36 -35.49 16.21
CA GLY A 204 22.32 -34.69 16.87
C GLY A 204 22.55 -33.19 16.82
N THR A 205 21.59 -32.43 17.36
CA THR A 205 21.66 -30.97 17.51
C THR A 205 21.47 -30.60 18.98
N ARG A 206 22.24 -29.64 19.47
CA ARG A 206 22.14 -29.05 20.80
C ARG A 206 21.68 -27.60 20.73
N ALA A 207 20.66 -27.27 21.52
CA ALA A 207 20.23 -25.90 21.69
C ALA A 207 21.30 -25.13 22.45
N PHE A 208 21.62 -23.93 21.98
CA PHE A 208 22.56 -23.06 22.67
C PHE A 208 21.92 -21.73 23.06
N ARG A 209 22.51 -21.09 24.06
CA ARG A 209 22.37 -19.67 24.37
C ARG A 209 23.73 -19.01 24.35
N TRP A 210 23.88 -17.96 23.56
CA TRP A 210 25.05 -17.10 23.50
C TRP A 210 24.75 -15.79 24.22
N ALA A 211 25.59 -15.43 25.18
CA ALA A 211 25.56 -14.13 25.86
C ALA A 211 26.96 -13.83 26.39
N ASP A 212 27.31 -12.54 26.46
CA ASP A 212 28.60 -12.08 27.00
C ASP A 212 29.80 -12.79 26.35
N GLY A 213 29.73 -13.02 25.04
CA GLY A 213 30.79 -13.69 24.27
C GLY A 213 30.86 -15.21 24.41
N THR A 214 29.97 -15.84 25.17
CA THR A 214 30.04 -17.27 25.51
C THR A 214 28.83 -18.04 25.00
N MET A 215 29.06 -19.12 24.23
CA MET A 215 28.03 -20.08 23.82
C MET A 215 27.89 -21.20 24.87
N SER A 216 26.69 -21.37 25.43
CA SER A 216 26.36 -22.37 26.46
C SER A 216 25.33 -23.38 25.96
N ASP A 217 25.52 -24.67 26.25
CA ASP A 217 24.55 -25.74 25.96
C ASP A 217 23.35 -25.64 26.93
N LEU A 218 22.13 -25.69 26.40
CA LEU A 218 20.90 -25.64 27.19
C LEU A 218 20.42 -27.03 27.67
N GLY A 219 21.05 -28.11 27.21
CA GLY A 219 20.70 -29.49 27.54
C GLY A 219 19.65 -30.07 26.58
N THR A 220 19.13 -31.26 26.90
CA THR A 220 18.07 -31.94 26.12
C THR A 220 17.02 -32.53 27.06
N LEU A 221 15.85 -32.91 26.52
CA LEU A 221 14.84 -33.69 27.25
C LEU A 221 15.10 -35.21 27.26
N GLY A 222 16.35 -35.62 27.00
CA GLY A 222 16.79 -37.02 26.99
C GLY A 222 16.95 -37.63 25.59
N GLY A 223 16.59 -36.91 24.52
CA GLY A 223 16.83 -37.31 23.14
C GLY A 223 18.08 -36.67 22.52
N SER A 224 18.31 -36.96 21.24
CA SER A 224 19.49 -36.49 20.47
C SER A 224 19.32 -35.12 19.80
N PHE A 225 18.11 -34.56 19.83
CA PHE A 225 17.77 -33.31 19.17
C PHE A 225 17.23 -32.28 20.16
N THR A 226 17.68 -31.05 20.01
CA THR A 226 17.11 -29.86 20.62
C THR A 226 17.53 -28.62 19.85
N VAL A 227 16.64 -27.64 19.77
CA VAL A 227 16.89 -26.35 19.15
C VAL A 227 16.12 -25.27 19.89
N ALA A 228 16.78 -24.18 20.23
CA ALA A 228 16.12 -22.99 20.75
C ALA A 228 15.63 -22.13 19.58
N LYS A 229 14.32 -21.90 19.52
CA LYS A 229 13.67 -21.19 18.41
C LYS A 229 13.30 -19.75 18.78
N ALA A 230 13.12 -19.43 20.05
CA ALA A 230 12.75 -18.10 20.50
C ALA A 230 13.39 -17.73 21.84
N VAL A 231 13.55 -16.43 22.07
CA VAL A 231 14.03 -15.84 23.32
C VAL A 231 13.19 -14.59 23.65
N SER A 232 12.83 -14.42 24.92
CA SER A 232 12.09 -13.23 25.40
C SER A 232 12.87 -11.94 25.14
N ALA A 233 12.19 -10.80 25.09
CA ALA A 233 12.83 -9.48 24.92
C ALA A 233 13.94 -9.21 25.93
N SER A 234 13.78 -9.67 27.18
CA SER A 234 14.79 -9.50 28.25
C SER A 234 15.93 -10.52 28.20
N GLY A 235 15.92 -11.48 27.27
CA GLY A 235 16.94 -12.54 27.18
C GLY A 235 16.92 -13.60 28.29
N LYS A 236 15.85 -13.64 29.11
CA LYS A 236 15.75 -14.48 30.33
C LYS A 236 15.04 -15.81 30.11
N THR A 237 14.06 -15.84 29.22
CA THR A 237 13.31 -17.05 28.86
C THR A 237 13.68 -17.47 27.45
N VAL A 238 13.92 -18.77 27.25
CA VAL A 238 14.19 -19.38 25.96
C VAL A 238 13.20 -20.52 25.75
N ALA A 239 12.63 -20.62 24.56
CA ALA A 239 11.72 -21.69 24.19
C ALA A 239 12.12 -22.32 22.85
N GLY A 240 11.69 -23.56 22.65
CA GLY A 240 11.99 -24.30 21.44
C GLY A 240 11.55 -25.75 21.54
N GLU A 241 12.21 -26.61 20.77
CA GLU A 241 11.84 -28.02 20.68
C GLU A 241 13.00 -28.92 21.09
N SER A 242 12.66 -30.05 21.70
CA SER A 242 13.60 -31.12 22.00
C SER A 242 12.93 -32.47 21.84
N TYR A 243 13.71 -33.46 21.44
CA TYR A 243 13.30 -34.85 21.55
C TYR A 243 13.44 -35.33 22.99
N ASN A 244 12.39 -35.96 23.48
CA ASN A 244 12.48 -36.74 24.72
C ASN A 244 13.20 -38.08 24.47
N SER A 245 13.36 -38.90 25.51
CA SER A 245 13.99 -40.22 25.42
C SER A 245 13.26 -41.23 24.49
N LEU A 246 12.04 -40.91 24.05
CA LEU A 246 11.26 -41.70 23.10
C LEU A 246 11.30 -41.13 21.67
N SER A 247 12.16 -40.14 21.42
CA SER A 247 12.26 -39.43 20.14
C SER A 247 10.96 -38.73 19.71
N GLN A 248 10.14 -38.32 20.69
CA GLN A 248 8.94 -37.52 20.43
C GLN A 248 9.31 -36.04 20.51
N THR A 249 8.83 -35.23 19.58
CA THR A 249 8.97 -33.77 19.61
C THR A 249 8.21 -33.20 20.80
N ARG A 250 8.90 -32.42 21.63
CA ARG A 250 8.36 -31.76 22.79
C ARG A 250 8.80 -30.31 22.79
N THR A 251 7.86 -29.42 23.08
CA THR A 251 8.20 -28.03 23.38
C THR A 251 8.85 -27.96 24.76
N PHE A 252 9.91 -27.17 24.88
CA PHE A 252 10.56 -26.89 26.15
C PHE A 252 10.53 -25.40 26.48
N VAL A 253 10.68 -25.11 27.77
CA VAL A 253 11.02 -23.79 28.30
C VAL A 253 12.32 -23.89 29.11
N TRP A 254 13.20 -22.91 28.97
CA TRP A 254 14.42 -22.75 29.75
C TRP A 254 14.46 -21.32 30.28
N THR A 255 14.94 -21.14 31.51
CA THR A 255 15.18 -19.80 32.06
C THR A 255 16.56 -19.73 32.69
N THR A 256 17.06 -18.52 32.92
CA THR A 256 18.30 -18.33 33.68
C THR A 256 18.23 -18.87 35.12
N GLU A 257 17.03 -19.08 35.65
CA GLU A 257 16.79 -19.57 37.01
C GLU A 257 16.47 -21.07 37.07
N SER A 258 16.06 -21.65 35.94
CA SER A 258 15.61 -23.04 35.84
C SER A 258 16.14 -23.72 34.58
N ALA A 259 16.72 -24.91 34.73
CA ALA A 259 17.12 -25.75 33.61
C ALA A 259 15.94 -26.08 32.67
N MET A 260 16.25 -26.65 31.51
CA MET A 260 15.29 -27.01 30.48
C MET A 260 14.17 -27.90 31.06
N ARG A 261 12.92 -27.54 30.76
CA ARG A 261 11.72 -28.23 31.21
C ARG A 261 10.77 -28.50 30.05
N ASP A 262 10.26 -29.72 29.99
CA ASP A 262 9.14 -30.12 29.13
C ASP A 262 7.84 -29.46 29.60
N ILE A 263 7.11 -28.80 28.69
CA ILE A 263 5.86 -28.09 29.02
C ILE A 263 4.61 -28.97 29.01
N GLY A 264 4.74 -30.24 28.61
CA GLY A 264 3.66 -31.23 28.52
C GLY A 264 3.05 -31.35 27.13
N THR A 265 1.90 -32.04 27.06
CA THR A 265 1.04 -32.20 25.86
C THR A 265 -0.43 -32.14 26.28
N LEU A 266 -1.34 -32.02 25.31
CA LEU A 266 -2.80 -32.08 25.49
C LEU A 266 -3.35 -33.54 25.52
N GLY A 267 -2.53 -34.49 25.96
CA GLY A 267 -2.91 -35.91 26.07
C GLY A 267 -2.36 -36.83 24.98
N GLY A 268 -1.82 -36.26 23.89
CA GLY A 268 -1.09 -36.98 22.86
C GLY A 268 0.43 -37.07 23.10
N SER A 269 1.17 -37.47 22.07
CA SER A 269 2.59 -37.79 22.18
C SER A 269 3.55 -36.64 21.86
N ARG A 270 3.11 -35.63 21.10
CA ARG A 270 3.96 -34.54 20.61
C ARG A 270 3.40 -33.17 20.94
N THR A 271 4.31 -32.22 21.09
CA THR A 271 4.06 -30.78 21.13
C THR A 271 4.99 -30.06 20.17
N TYR A 272 4.46 -29.00 19.60
CA TYR A 272 5.06 -28.23 18.53
C TYR A 272 5.13 -26.76 18.94
N PHE A 273 6.30 -26.14 18.81
CA PHE A 273 6.51 -24.75 19.19
C PHE A 273 6.24 -23.83 17.99
N SER A 274 5.48 -22.76 18.21
CA SER A 274 5.32 -21.69 17.23
C SER A 274 5.89 -20.37 17.71
N ASN A 275 5.50 -19.89 18.90
CA ASN A 275 5.88 -18.55 19.35
C ASN A 275 5.99 -18.42 20.88
N LEU A 276 6.72 -17.40 21.33
CA LEU A 276 6.95 -17.01 22.73
C LEU A 276 6.65 -15.51 22.85
N SER A 277 5.79 -15.14 23.81
CA SER A 277 5.48 -13.73 24.07
C SER A 277 6.72 -12.93 24.46
N SER A 278 6.76 -11.65 24.09
CA SER A 278 7.90 -10.75 24.33
C SER A 278 8.30 -10.68 25.81
N ASP A 279 7.31 -10.70 26.72
CA ASP A 279 7.51 -10.74 28.17
C ASP A 279 8.08 -12.08 28.69
N GLY A 280 8.15 -13.11 27.84
CA GLY A 280 8.69 -14.43 28.14
C GLY A 280 7.77 -15.32 28.99
N THR A 281 6.49 -14.99 29.15
CA THR A 281 5.58 -15.69 30.08
C THR A 281 4.68 -16.72 29.40
N THR A 282 4.44 -16.58 28.09
CA THR A 282 3.45 -17.36 27.36
C THR A 282 4.06 -18.03 26.13
N ILE A 283 3.84 -19.34 25.99
CA ILE A 283 4.26 -20.14 24.83
C ILE A 283 3.01 -20.65 24.10
N VAL A 284 3.02 -20.57 22.77
CA VAL A 284 1.93 -21.06 21.91
C VAL A 284 2.45 -21.97 20.80
N GLY A 285 1.55 -22.79 20.27
CA GLY A 285 1.80 -23.68 19.14
C GLY A 285 0.68 -24.70 19.02
N ALA A 286 0.99 -25.91 18.55
CA ALA A 286 0.03 -27.01 18.49
C ALA A 286 0.48 -28.22 19.33
N SER A 287 -0.49 -28.94 19.89
CA SER A 287 -0.24 -30.16 20.65
C SER A 287 -1.17 -31.26 20.19
N ASP A 288 -0.65 -32.48 20.13
CA ASP A 288 -1.47 -33.66 19.91
C ASP A 288 -2.43 -33.86 21.11
N THR A 289 -3.70 -34.10 20.80
CA THR A 289 -4.74 -34.52 21.76
C THR A 289 -4.90 -36.04 21.81
N GLY A 290 -4.27 -36.74 20.87
CA GLY A 290 -4.39 -38.19 20.64
C GLY A 290 -5.22 -38.54 19.41
N THR A 291 -6.12 -37.66 18.97
CA THR A 291 -6.95 -37.83 17.76
C THR A 291 -6.74 -36.72 16.73
N ALA A 292 -6.33 -35.53 17.17
CA ALA A 292 -6.01 -34.38 16.34
C ALA A 292 -4.87 -33.57 16.98
N SER A 293 -4.47 -32.47 16.36
CA SER A 293 -3.61 -31.46 16.98
C SER A 293 -4.42 -30.19 17.21
N HIS A 294 -4.36 -29.65 18.42
CA HIS A 294 -5.03 -28.40 18.79
C HIS A 294 -4.02 -27.32 19.14
N ALA A 295 -4.39 -26.07 18.85
CA ALA A 295 -3.71 -24.90 19.31
C ALA A 295 -3.67 -24.88 20.85
N TYR A 296 -2.52 -24.55 21.42
CA TYR A 296 -2.37 -24.43 22.87
C TYR A 296 -1.84 -23.06 23.28
N ARG A 297 -2.12 -22.72 24.54
CA ARG A 297 -1.44 -21.66 25.28
C ARG A 297 -0.89 -22.23 26.57
N TRP A 298 0.40 -22.05 26.80
CA TRP A 298 1.07 -22.48 28.02
C TRP A 298 1.59 -21.29 28.81
N THR A 299 1.40 -21.33 30.13
CA THR A 299 2.12 -20.46 31.07
C THR A 299 2.66 -21.28 32.23
N ALA A 300 3.67 -20.75 32.94
CA ALA A 300 4.23 -21.43 34.10
C ALA A 300 3.20 -21.66 35.23
N THR A 301 2.20 -20.78 35.35
CA THR A 301 1.19 -20.81 36.42
C THR A 301 0.01 -21.73 36.08
N SER A 302 -0.50 -21.68 34.85
CA SER A 302 -1.65 -22.49 34.42
C SER A 302 -1.28 -23.83 33.82
N GLY A 303 -0.02 -24.00 33.39
CA GLY A 303 0.37 -25.12 32.54
C GLY A 303 -0.27 -25.02 31.15
N MET A 304 -0.36 -26.17 30.46
CA MET A 304 -0.89 -26.29 29.11
C MET A 304 -2.42 -26.11 29.09
N SER A 305 -2.91 -25.17 28.29
CA SER A 305 -4.34 -24.95 28.05
C SER A 305 -4.68 -25.22 26.58
N ASP A 306 -5.70 -26.05 26.34
CA ASP A 306 -6.26 -26.28 25.01
C ASP A 306 -7.07 -25.05 24.59
N LEU A 307 -6.80 -24.50 23.41
CA LEU A 307 -7.56 -23.37 22.85
C LEU A 307 -8.80 -23.84 22.06
N GLY A 308 -8.89 -25.15 21.79
CA GLY A 308 -9.98 -25.79 21.07
C GLY A 308 -9.92 -25.54 19.56
N THR A 309 -11.07 -25.72 18.92
CA THR A 309 -11.31 -25.54 17.48
C THR A 309 -12.74 -25.04 17.30
N LEU A 310 -13.03 -24.38 16.17
CA LEU A 310 -14.37 -23.96 15.77
C LEU A 310 -15.02 -24.92 14.75
N GLY A 311 -14.49 -26.14 14.63
CA GLY A 311 -15.02 -27.22 13.81
C GLY A 311 -14.57 -28.60 14.29
N ASP A 312 -14.73 -29.63 13.46
CA ASP A 312 -14.35 -31.01 13.81
C ASP A 312 -12.86 -31.32 13.53
N GLY A 313 -12.11 -30.36 12.97
CA GLY A 313 -10.70 -30.47 12.59
C GLY A 313 -9.71 -29.93 13.63
N GLY A 314 -8.42 -29.97 13.29
CA GLY A 314 -7.35 -29.46 14.15
C GLY A 314 -7.23 -27.93 14.14
N SER A 315 -6.42 -27.39 15.04
CA SER A 315 -6.10 -25.97 15.11
C SER A 315 -4.61 -25.75 15.40
N TRP A 316 -4.09 -24.60 14.97
CA TRP A 316 -2.68 -24.24 15.10
C TRP A 316 -2.53 -22.76 15.46
N ALA A 317 -1.85 -22.46 16.57
CA ALA A 317 -1.50 -21.08 16.92
C ALA A 317 -0.20 -20.65 16.23
N PHE A 318 -0.21 -19.52 15.53
CA PHE A 318 0.95 -18.98 14.82
C PHE A 318 1.66 -17.89 15.61
N ALA A 319 0.91 -16.95 16.19
CA ALA A 319 1.49 -15.82 16.91
C ALA A 319 0.75 -15.51 18.21
N VAL A 320 1.44 -14.79 19.09
CA VAL A 320 0.97 -14.33 20.38
C VAL A 320 1.47 -12.91 20.62
N ASN A 321 0.65 -12.04 21.20
CA ASN A 321 1.05 -10.67 21.49
C ASN A 321 2.02 -10.58 22.69
N ALA A 322 2.50 -9.37 22.99
CA ALA A 322 3.62 -9.16 23.92
C ALA A 322 3.38 -9.66 25.36
N ASP A 323 2.14 -9.60 25.85
CA ASP A 323 1.75 -10.04 27.19
C ASP A 323 1.06 -11.43 27.22
N GLY A 324 0.94 -12.07 26.06
CA GLY A 324 0.34 -13.38 25.97
C GLY A 324 -1.19 -13.43 26.06
N SER A 325 -1.90 -12.31 26.04
CA SER A 325 -3.36 -12.25 26.19
C SER A 325 -4.15 -12.55 24.92
N VAL A 326 -3.54 -12.35 23.74
CA VAL A 326 -4.14 -12.58 22.42
C VAL A 326 -3.30 -13.58 21.63
N VAL A 327 -3.95 -14.62 21.11
CA VAL A 327 -3.33 -15.64 20.27
C VAL A 327 -4.04 -15.69 18.93
N VAL A 328 -3.30 -15.76 17.82
CA VAL A 328 -3.86 -15.89 16.47
C VAL A 328 -3.30 -17.12 15.78
N GLY A 329 -4.04 -17.65 14.80
CA GLY A 329 -3.61 -18.81 14.05
C GLY A 329 -4.68 -19.29 13.08
N GLU A 330 -4.71 -20.60 12.83
CA GLU A 330 -5.68 -21.24 11.95
C GLU A 330 -6.42 -22.41 12.60
N PHE A 331 -7.55 -22.78 12.01
CA PHE A 331 -8.24 -24.03 12.30
C PHE A 331 -8.84 -24.64 11.02
N ASP A 332 -8.94 -25.97 11.04
CA ASP A 332 -9.45 -26.77 9.93
C ASP A 332 -10.98 -26.95 10.03
N LEU A 333 -11.69 -26.55 8.97
CA LEU A 333 -13.13 -26.80 8.78
C LEU A 333 -13.42 -28.01 7.87
N GLY A 334 -12.43 -28.84 7.57
CA GLY A 334 -12.51 -30.06 6.77
C GLY A 334 -12.47 -29.85 5.25
N GLN A 335 -12.76 -28.64 4.75
CA GLN A 335 -12.69 -28.30 3.31
C GLN A 335 -11.73 -27.13 2.99
N ARG A 336 -11.59 -26.17 3.91
CA ARG A 336 -10.66 -25.04 3.85
C ARG A 336 -10.28 -24.58 5.27
N ASN A 337 -9.07 -24.06 5.44
CA ASN A 337 -8.61 -23.48 6.70
C ASN A 337 -9.21 -22.08 6.89
N ARG A 338 -9.32 -21.66 8.15
CA ARG A 338 -9.78 -20.33 8.55
C ARG A 338 -8.91 -19.77 9.66
N GLY A 339 -8.70 -18.45 9.63
CA GLY A 339 -7.98 -17.75 10.68
C GLY A 339 -8.81 -17.57 11.95
N PHE A 340 -8.18 -17.67 13.11
CA PHE A 340 -8.79 -17.37 14.41
C PHE A 340 -8.04 -16.29 15.17
N ARG A 341 -8.77 -15.67 16.10
CA ARG A 341 -8.26 -14.90 17.23
C ARG A 341 -8.82 -15.50 18.52
N TRP A 342 -7.96 -15.70 19.51
CA TRP A 342 -8.31 -16.24 20.82
C TRP A 342 -7.94 -15.25 21.92
N THR A 343 -8.82 -15.12 22.91
CA THR A 343 -8.51 -14.52 24.21
C THR A 343 -9.08 -15.38 25.34
N GLN A 344 -8.57 -15.22 26.55
CA GLN A 344 -9.12 -15.94 27.70
C GLN A 344 -10.59 -15.59 27.99
N ALA A 345 -11.01 -14.36 27.67
CA ALA A 345 -12.37 -13.89 27.93
C ALA A 345 -13.39 -14.41 26.91
N THR A 346 -12.99 -14.56 25.64
CA THR A 346 -13.91 -14.88 24.55
C THR A 346 -13.74 -16.29 23.97
N GLY A 347 -12.64 -16.98 24.30
CA GLY A 347 -12.27 -18.21 23.64
C GLY A 347 -11.85 -17.96 22.19
N MET A 348 -11.87 -19.03 21.38
CA MET A 348 -11.53 -18.96 19.95
C MET A 348 -12.71 -18.35 19.18
N GLN A 349 -12.41 -17.37 18.31
CA GLN A 349 -13.37 -16.76 17.39
C GLN A 349 -12.71 -16.63 16.01
N THR A 350 -13.49 -16.70 14.93
CA THR A 350 -12.94 -16.25 13.64
C THR A 350 -12.66 -14.74 13.68
N ILE A 351 -11.80 -14.24 12.79
CA ILE A 351 -11.54 -12.79 12.69
C ILE A 351 -12.84 -12.03 12.44
N GLU A 352 -13.72 -12.56 11.58
CA GLU A 352 -15.01 -11.96 11.27
C GLU A 352 -15.96 -11.95 12.48
N GLN A 353 -15.99 -13.02 13.28
CA GLN A 353 -16.77 -13.05 14.53
C GLN A 353 -16.24 -12.05 15.55
N TRP A 354 -14.92 -11.87 15.64
CA TRP A 354 -14.32 -10.85 16.50
C TRP A 354 -14.72 -9.44 16.04
N LEU A 355 -14.71 -9.18 14.73
CA LEU A 355 -15.11 -7.90 14.16
C LEU A 355 -16.61 -7.61 14.35
N ASP A 356 -17.47 -8.60 14.11
CA ASP A 356 -18.92 -8.51 14.35
C ASP A 356 -19.23 -8.21 15.82
N ALA A 357 -18.56 -8.89 16.75
CA ALA A 357 -18.67 -8.62 18.18
C ALA A 357 -18.19 -7.20 18.58
N ASN A 358 -17.42 -6.52 17.72
CA ASN A 358 -16.98 -5.14 17.88
C ASN A 358 -17.74 -4.16 16.97
N GLY A 359 -18.92 -4.56 16.46
CA GLY A 359 -19.84 -3.69 15.73
C GLY A 359 -19.52 -3.49 14.25
N VAL A 360 -18.64 -4.31 13.67
CA VAL A 360 -18.32 -4.27 12.23
C VAL A 360 -19.29 -5.17 11.47
N ALA A 361 -19.99 -4.61 10.48
CA ALA A 361 -20.81 -5.42 9.57
C ALA A 361 -19.93 -6.30 8.68
N ILE A 362 -20.24 -7.59 8.58
CA ILE A 362 -19.51 -8.57 7.79
C ILE A 362 -20.31 -8.94 6.53
N ASP A 363 -19.69 -8.90 5.36
CA ASP A 363 -20.27 -9.50 4.15
C ASP A 363 -19.90 -10.99 4.10
N PRO A 364 -20.87 -11.92 4.27
CA PRO A 364 -20.58 -13.35 4.24
C PRO A 364 -20.16 -13.85 2.84
N ALA A 365 -20.38 -13.07 1.78
CA ALA A 365 -19.97 -13.41 0.42
C ALA A 365 -18.53 -12.98 0.11
N SER A 366 -17.91 -12.15 0.95
CA SER A 366 -16.54 -11.68 0.71
C SER A 366 -15.50 -12.76 0.95
N SER A 367 -14.29 -12.54 0.40
CA SER A 367 -13.13 -13.36 0.73
C SER A 367 -12.94 -13.35 2.26
N GLN A 368 -12.91 -14.55 2.85
CA GLN A 368 -12.78 -14.73 4.29
C GLN A 368 -11.30 -14.89 4.66
N VAL A 369 -10.99 -14.73 5.94
CA VAL A 369 -9.62 -14.94 6.45
C VAL A 369 -9.25 -16.42 6.37
N ALA A 370 -8.18 -16.72 5.62
CA ALA A 370 -7.61 -18.05 5.51
C ALA A 370 -6.66 -18.33 6.68
N TYR A 371 -5.74 -17.40 6.95
CA TYR A 371 -4.71 -17.52 7.99
C TYR A 371 -4.57 -16.19 8.74
N ALA A 372 -4.60 -16.23 10.07
CA ALA A 372 -4.24 -15.09 10.92
C ALA A 372 -2.84 -15.34 11.48
N GLU A 373 -1.84 -14.68 10.90
CA GLU A 373 -0.43 -15.03 11.04
C GLU A 373 0.31 -14.12 12.01
N ALA A 374 -0.14 -12.87 12.15
CA ALA A 374 0.51 -11.87 13.01
C ALA A 374 -0.50 -11.07 13.83
N VAL A 375 -0.02 -10.61 14.99
CA VAL A 375 -0.77 -9.78 15.94
C VAL A 375 0.16 -8.72 16.53
N SER A 376 -0.31 -7.49 16.69
CA SER A 376 0.47 -6.40 17.30
C SER A 376 0.74 -6.68 18.78
N ASP A 377 1.73 -6.01 19.37
CA ASP A 377 2.12 -6.23 20.78
C ASP A 377 0.95 -5.96 21.75
N ASP A 378 0.11 -4.98 21.43
CA ASP A 378 -1.09 -4.63 22.19
C ASP A 378 -2.32 -5.52 21.90
N GLY A 379 -2.22 -6.44 20.93
CA GLY A 379 -3.28 -7.38 20.58
C GLY A 379 -4.48 -6.79 19.83
N LYS A 380 -4.39 -5.54 19.34
CA LYS A 380 -5.49 -4.82 18.68
C LYS A 380 -5.50 -4.93 17.16
N VAL A 381 -4.35 -5.21 16.54
CA VAL A 381 -4.21 -5.37 15.10
C VAL A 381 -3.86 -6.82 14.79
N VAL A 382 -4.55 -7.41 13.82
CA VAL A 382 -4.29 -8.76 13.31
C VAL A 382 -4.06 -8.67 11.81
N ALA A 383 -3.07 -9.41 11.32
CA ALA A 383 -2.75 -9.48 9.91
C ALA A 383 -2.53 -10.92 9.46
N GLY A 384 -2.65 -11.14 8.15
CA GLY A 384 -2.45 -12.44 7.53
C GLY A 384 -3.02 -12.47 6.13
N ILE A 385 -3.50 -13.63 5.71
CA ILE A 385 -3.89 -13.90 4.33
C ILE A 385 -5.38 -14.28 4.23
N LEU A 386 -6.05 -13.72 3.23
CA LEU A 386 -7.42 -14.02 2.83
C LEU A 386 -7.47 -15.23 1.87
N LEU A 387 -8.65 -15.82 1.67
CA LEU A 387 -8.85 -16.97 0.77
C LEU A 387 -8.57 -16.70 -0.72
N ASN A 388 -8.40 -15.44 -1.11
CA ASN A 388 -7.97 -14.98 -2.44
C ASN A 388 -6.46 -14.72 -2.52
N ASP A 389 -5.67 -15.18 -1.54
CA ASP A 389 -4.21 -14.98 -1.43
C ASP A 389 -3.78 -13.52 -1.21
N HIS A 390 -4.72 -12.62 -0.93
CA HIS A 390 -4.42 -11.22 -0.61
C HIS A 390 -4.16 -11.06 0.88
N THR A 391 -3.31 -10.10 1.24
CA THR A 391 -3.07 -9.77 2.64
C THR A 391 -4.14 -8.84 3.17
N PHE A 392 -4.55 -9.06 4.42
CA PHE A 392 -5.46 -8.18 5.13
C PHE A 392 -4.81 -7.57 6.38
N ILE A 393 -5.37 -6.43 6.79
CA ILE A 393 -5.24 -5.91 8.15
C ILE A 393 -6.63 -5.81 8.75
N ALA A 394 -6.78 -6.34 9.96
CA ALA A 394 -7.99 -6.22 10.76
C ALA A 394 -7.67 -5.54 12.10
N ARG A 395 -8.56 -4.64 12.54
CA ARG A 395 -8.45 -3.96 13.83
C ARG A 395 -9.82 -3.80 14.49
N ALA A 396 -9.84 -3.79 15.81
CA ALA A 396 -10.98 -3.31 16.57
C ALA A 396 -10.57 -2.04 17.32
N GLY A 397 -11.33 -0.96 17.14
CA GLY A 397 -11.22 0.26 17.92
C GLY A 397 -11.58 0.04 19.39
N GLU A 398 -11.37 1.06 20.22
CA GLU A 398 -11.70 1.00 21.65
C GLU A 398 -13.18 0.66 21.88
N PRO A 399 -13.52 -0.15 22.90
CA PRO A 399 -14.91 -0.43 23.26
C PRO A 399 -15.72 0.86 23.45
N GLY A 400 -16.86 0.98 22.77
CA GLY A 400 -17.72 2.17 22.83
C GLY A 400 -17.45 3.25 21.78
N SER A 401 -16.45 3.06 20.90
CA SER A 401 -16.20 3.91 19.72
C SER A 401 -17.25 3.78 18.60
N GLY A 402 -18.22 2.87 18.75
CA GLY A 402 -19.22 2.58 17.71
C GLY A 402 -18.63 1.95 16.45
N GLY A 403 -17.39 1.43 16.50
CA GLY A 403 -16.73 0.82 15.37
C GLY A 403 -16.11 1.81 14.38
N SER A 404 -16.00 3.11 14.72
CA SER A 404 -15.50 4.15 13.80
C SER A 404 -14.07 3.91 13.30
N THR A 405 -13.28 3.12 14.01
CA THR A 405 -11.94 2.66 13.62
C THR A 405 -11.81 1.13 13.64
N SER A 406 -12.92 0.39 13.59
CA SER A 406 -12.92 -1.06 13.55
C SER A 406 -13.16 -1.56 12.12
N GLY A 407 -12.50 -2.65 11.75
CA GLY A 407 -12.73 -3.25 10.45
C GLY A 407 -11.65 -4.19 9.96
N MET A 408 -11.81 -4.64 8.72
CA MET A 408 -10.81 -5.39 7.96
C MET A 408 -10.70 -4.84 6.54
N ILE A 409 -9.49 -4.54 6.09
CA ILE A 409 -9.20 -4.10 4.71
C ILE A 409 -8.34 -5.12 3.98
N ASP A 410 -8.66 -5.33 2.71
CA ASP A 410 -7.72 -5.87 1.73
C ASP A 410 -6.77 -4.75 1.33
N LEU A 411 -5.47 -4.94 1.53
CA LEU A 411 -4.49 -3.87 1.35
C LEU A 411 -4.36 -3.42 -0.10
N GLN A 412 -4.64 -4.30 -1.07
CA GLN A 412 -4.57 -3.95 -2.49
C GLN A 412 -5.75 -3.07 -2.89
N GLU A 413 -6.97 -3.48 -2.52
CA GLU A 413 -8.18 -2.70 -2.82
C GLU A 413 -8.16 -1.35 -2.08
N PHE A 414 -7.69 -1.33 -0.84
CA PHE A 414 -7.58 -0.11 -0.06
C PHE A 414 -6.58 0.90 -0.66
N SER A 415 -5.44 0.42 -1.17
CA SER A 415 -4.47 1.28 -1.86
C SER A 415 -5.07 1.94 -3.10
N ALA A 416 -5.84 1.19 -3.90
CA ALA A 416 -6.49 1.73 -5.08
C ALA A 416 -7.54 2.82 -4.76
N SER A 417 -8.24 2.67 -3.63
CA SER A 417 -9.18 3.68 -3.11
C SER A 417 -8.48 5.00 -2.74
N LEU A 418 -7.29 4.91 -2.11
CA LEU A 418 -6.47 6.09 -1.80
C LEU A 418 -5.95 6.76 -3.08
N ASP A 419 -5.45 5.98 -4.05
CA ASP A 419 -4.95 6.51 -5.33
C ASP A 419 -6.04 7.25 -6.11
N ALA A 420 -7.27 6.72 -6.13
CA ALA A 420 -8.41 7.38 -6.77
C ALA A 420 -8.74 8.74 -6.11
N THR A 421 -8.71 8.78 -4.77
CA THR A 421 -8.98 10.02 -4.02
C THR A 421 -7.87 11.06 -4.22
N ALA A 422 -6.62 10.61 -4.36
CA ALA A 422 -5.49 11.46 -4.67
C ALA A 422 -5.58 12.11 -6.07
N ALA A 423 -6.52 11.72 -6.95
CA ALA A 423 -6.69 12.38 -8.24
C ALA A 423 -7.46 13.72 -8.18
N ALA A 424 -8.10 14.06 -7.05
CA ALA A 424 -8.98 15.23 -6.95
C ALA A 424 -8.35 16.58 -7.38
N PRO A 425 -7.08 16.92 -7.04
CA PRO A 425 -6.47 18.17 -7.53
C PRO A 425 -6.27 18.20 -9.05
N ALA A 426 -6.08 17.05 -9.70
CA ALA A 426 -6.00 16.98 -11.16
C ALA A 426 -7.35 17.29 -11.82
N ALA A 427 -8.47 16.88 -11.22
CA ALA A 427 -9.81 17.26 -11.68
C ALA A 427 -10.05 18.78 -11.53
N ALA A 428 -9.58 19.39 -10.43
CA ALA A 428 -9.64 20.85 -10.26
C ALA A 428 -8.84 21.60 -11.34
N LEU A 429 -7.68 21.07 -11.74
CA LEU A 429 -6.88 21.62 -12.84
C LEU A 429 -7.60 21.49 -14.20
N ALA A 430 -8.21 20.34 -14.50
CA ALA A 430 -8.95 20.13 -15.74
C ALA A 430 -10.15 21.10 -15.87
N ASN A 431 -10.89 21.31 -14.78
CA ASN A 431 -11.98 22.28 -14.74
C ASN A 431 -11.47 23.73 -14.93
N THR A 432 -10.35 24.07 -14.28
CA THR A 432 -9.73 25.40 -14.43
C THR A 432 -9.23 25.66 -15.86
N ASP A 433 -8.65 24.65 -16.52
CA ASP A 433 -8.23 24.76 -17.91
C ASP A 433 -9.44 25.01 -18.84
N MET A 434 -10.55 24.28 -18.64
CA MET A 434 -11.79 24.51 -19.38
C MET A 434 -12.27 25.95 -19.24
N ILE A 435 -12.25 26.52 -18.03
CA ILE A 435 -12.64 27.93 -17.81
C ILE A 435 -11.69 28.89 -18.56
N LEU A 436 -10.38 28.67 -18.42
CA LEU A 436 -9.37 29.54 -19.04
C LEU A 436 -9.41 29.49 -20.57
N ASN A 437 -9.76 28.35 -21.15
CA ASN A 437 -9.64 28.12 -22.59
C ASN A 437 -10.99 27.89 -23.31
N GLY A 438 -12.10 27.90 -22.58
CA GLY A 438 -13.48 27.76 -23.06
C GLY A 438 -14.07 29.06 -23.56
N ALA A 439 -15.26 29.43 -23.08
CA ALA A 439 -15.98 30.65 -23.46
C ALA A 439 -15.13 31.91 -23.24
N HIS A 440 -14.44 31.99 -22.10
CA HIS A 440 -13.55 33.12 -21.76
C HIS A 440 -12.29 33.16 -22.64
N GLY A 441 -11.81 31.99 -23.10
CA GLY A 441 -10.54 31.80 -23.80
C GLY A 441 -10.46 32.34 -25.23
N SER A 442 -11.29 33.30 -25.61
CA SER A 442 -11.36 33.87 -26.97
C SER A 442 -11.30 35.40 -26.95
N PRO A 443 -10.17 36.00 -26.50
CA PRO A 443 -10.07 37.44 -26.23
C PRO A 443 -10.35 38.32 -27.46
N MET A 444 -9.95 37.86 -28.65
CA MET A 444 -10.19 38.59 -29.90
C MET A 444 -11.68 38.75 -30.26
N ARG A 445 -12.54 37.86 -29.74
CA ARG A 445 -14.00 37.94 -29.90
C ARG A 445 -14.64 38.94 -28.92
N ASN A 446 -13.95 39.22 -27.82
CA ASN A 446 -14.38 40.12 -26.76
C ASN A 446 -13.83 41.55 -26.91
N LEU A 447 -13.15 41.86 -28.02
CA LEU A 447 -12.73 43.23 -28.32
C LEU A 447 -13.94 44.18 -28.37
N VAL A 448 -13.73 45.34 -27.79
CA VAL A 448 -14.70 46.44 -27.68
C VAL A 448 -14.15 47.64 -28.45
N PRO A 449 -14.96 48.36 -29.23
CA PRO A 449 -14.52 49.60 -29.87
C PRO A 449 -14.03 50.63 -28.84
N GLU A 450 -13.11 51.50 -29.24
CA GLU A 450 -12.53 52.52 -28.36
C GLU A 450 -13.61 53.42 -27.71
N GLY A 451 -13.51 53.63 -26.40
CA GLY A 451 -14.46 54.44 -25.63
C GLY A 451 -15.82 53.77 -25.34
N ARG A 452 -16.00 52.51 -25.73
CA ARG A 452 -17.22 51.71 -25.46
C ARG A 452 -16.95 50.69 -24.36
N TYR A 453 -18.03 50.14 -23.82
CA TYR A 453 -17.99 49.03 -22.88
C TYR A 453 -18.92 47.90 -23.31
N SER A 454 -18.64 46.69 -22.86
CA SER A 454 -19.53 45.54 -23.05
C SER A 454 -19.72 44.78 -21.75
N VAL A 455 -20.88 44.17 -21.62
CA VAL A 455 -21.19 43.20 -20.57
C VAL A 455 -21.38 41.85 -21.24
N TRP A 456 -20.94 40.77 -20.62
CA TRP A 456 -21.23 39.42 -21.10
C TRP A 456 -21.68 38.49 -19.98
N ALA A 457 -22.37 37.43 -20.39
CA ALA A 457 -22.64 36.27 -19.57
C ALA A 457 -22.27 35.03 -20.39
N GLY A 458 -21.54 34.11 -19.78
CA GLY A 458 -21.07 32.90 -20.44
C GLY A 458 -20.97 31.72 -19.50
N GLY A 459 -20.70 30.56 -20.06
CA GLY A 459 -20.47 29.34 -19.30
C GLY A 459 -19.98 28.21 -20.18
N ASP A 460 -19.38 27.24 -19.53
CA ASP A 460 -18.87 26.03 -20.12
C ASP A 460 -19.49 24.82 -19.40
N TYR A 461 -19.81 23.76 -20.14
CA TYR A 461 -20.22 22.47 -19.56
C TYR A 461 -19.62 21.34 -20.39
N GLY A 462 -18.97 20.40 -19.73
CA GLY A 462 -18.26 19.30 -20.38
C GLY A 462 -18.14 18.06 -19.51
N GLN A 463 -17.79 16.97 -20.17
CA GLN A 463 -17.59 15.67 -19.55
C GLN A 463 -16.17 15.16 -19.86
N GLN A 464 -15.61 14.38 -18.94
CA GLN A 464 -14.34 13.68 -19.11
C GLN A 464 -14.56 12.18 -18.91
N ASP A 465 -14.34 11.40 -19.95
CA ASP A 465 -14.62 9.96 -20.02
C ASP A 465 -13.62 9.16 -19.16
N ASP A 466 -12.37 9.60 -19.06
CA ASP A 466 -11.31 8.90 -18.30
C ASP A 466 -11.59 8.85 -16.78
N THR A 467 -12.36 9.82 -16.25
CA THR A 467 -12.67 9.98 -14.82
C THR A 467 -14.17 9.96 -14.51
N ASP A 468 -15.01 9.71 -15.52
CA ASP A 468 -16.48 9.88 -15.47
C ASP A 468 -16.89 11.17 -14.74
N ALA A 469 -16.26 12.28 -15.14
CA ALA A 469 -16.38 13.55 -14.45
C ALA A 469 -17.23 14.56 -15.23
N ASP A 470 -18.22 15.14 -14.55
CA ASP A 470 -19.03 16.24 -15.03
C ASP A 470 -18.44 17.56 -14.51
N GLN A 471 -18.23 18.53 -15.40
CA GLN A 471 -17.70 19.84 -15.00
C GLN A 471 -18.42 20.99 -15.70
N GLY A 472 -18.53 22.12 -14.99
CA GLY A 472 -19.21 23.29 -15.50
C GLY A 472 -18.77 24.60 -14.86
N SER A 473 -18.98 25.69 -15.60
CA SER A 473 -18.72 27.05 -15.16
C SER A 473 -19.80 28.00 -15.64
N LEU A 474 -20.02 29.07 -14.88
CA LEU A 474 -20.88 30.18 -15.24
C LEU A 474 -20.22 31.49 -14.82
N GLU A 475 -20.16 32.46 -15.72
CA GLU A 475 -19.58 33.78 -15.45
C GLU A 475 -20.42 34.93 -15.98
N VAL A 476 -20.21 36.08 -15.35
CA VAL A 476 -20.59 37.39 -15.85
C VAL A 476 -19.38 38.30 -15.83
N GLY A 477 -19.26 39.20 -16.81
CA GLY A 477 -18.13 40.10 -16.88
C GLY A 477 -18.41 41.42 -17.56
N VAL A 478 -17.48 42.36 -17.37
CA VAL A 478 -17.49 43.70 -17.96
C VAL A 478 -16.15 43.98 -18.62
N ALA A 479 -16.20 44.57 -19.81
CA ALA A 479 -15.04 44.93 -20.62
C ALA A 479 -15.13 46.40 -21.00
N THR A 480 -14.01 47.11 -20.93
CA THR A 480 -13.91 48.52 -21.29
C THR A 480 -12.65 48.77 -22.09
N ASN A 481 -12.78 49.42 -23.25
CA ASN A 481 -11.64 49.87 -24.02
C ASN A 481 -11.26 51.29 -23.60
N ILE A 482 -10.15 51.43 -22.88
CA ILE A 482 -9.69 52.69 -22.29
C ILE A 482 -8.88 53.55 -23.27
N GLY A 483 -8.76 53.12 -24.52
CA GLY A 483 -8.03 53.82 -25.58
C GLY A 483 -6.54 53.49 -25.59
N ASN A 484 -5.82 54.07 -26.57
CA ASN A 484 -4.38 53.81 -26.81
C ASN A 484 -4.04 52.32 -27.01
N GLY A 485 -4.99 51.54 -27.51
CA GLY A 485 -4.81 50.10 -27.75
C GLY A 485 -4.91 49.21 -26.51
N VAL A 486 -5.45 49.71 -25.40
CA VAL A 486 -5.63 48.92 -24.15
C VAL A 486 -7.10 48.71 -23.85
N GLN A 487 -7.48 47.46 -23.60
CA GLN A 487 -8.78 47.06 -23.08
C GLN A 487 -8.61 46.27 -21.78
N LEU A 488 -9.49 46.53 -20.81
CA LEU A 488 -9.53 45.85 -19.52
C LEU A 488 -10.85 45.10 -19.38
N ASN A 489 -10.75 43.86 -18.90
CA ASN A 489 -11.84 42.92 -18.72
C ASN A 489 -11.80 42.41 -17.27
N VAL A 490 -12.97 42.19 -16.66
CA VAL A 490 -13.08 41.48 -15.38
C VAL A 490 -14.29 40.57 -15.45
N ALA A 491 -14.11 39.29 -15.11
CA ALA A 491 -15.19 38.32 -14.90
C ALA A 491 -15.25 37.83 -13.47
N LEU A 492 -16.46 37.57 -12.99
CA LEU A 492 -16.76 36.84 -11.76
C LEU A 492 -17.62 35.64 -12.13
N GLY A 493 -17.25 34.45 -11.64
CA GLY A 493 -17.98 33.23 -11.96
C GLY A 493 -17.98 32.20 -10.85
N ARG A 494 -18.70 31.12 -11.12
CA ARG A 494 -18.74 29.90 -10.29
C ARG A 494 -18.36 28.70 -11.11
N SER A 495 -17.70 27.74 -10.47
CA SER A 495 -17.32 26.47 -11.05
C SER A 495 -17.84 25.30 -10.22
N TYR A 496 -18.12 24.20 -10.90
CA TYR A 496 -18.51 22.91 -10.34
C TYR A 496 -17.75 21.81 -11.06
N ALA A 497 -17.31 20.80 -10.33
CA ALA A 497 -16.90 19.52 -10.91
C ALA A 497 -17.32 18.38 -9.98
N GLU A 498 -17.73 17.27 -10.55
CA GLU A 498 -18.13 16.05 -9.84
C GLU A 498 -17.51 14.86 -10.56
N SER A 499 -16.91 13.95 -9.81
CA SER A 499 -16.32 12.73 -10.35
C SER A 499 -16.65 11.55 -9.46
N GLU A 500 -17.12 10.46 -10.07
CA GLU A 500 -17.29 9.18 -9.37
C GLU A 500 -15.94 8.47 -9.25
N THR A 501 -15.66 7.91 -8.07
CA THR A 501 -14.48 7.09 -7.82
C THR A 501 -14.89 5.65 -7.50
N GLY A 502 -13.92 4.73 -7.54
CA GLY A 502 -14.19 3.31 -7.34
C GLY A 502 -14.97 3.00 -6.06
N LEU A 503 -15.79 1.94 -6.11
CA LEU A 503 -16.60 1.45 -4.97
C LEU A 503 -17.62 2.48 -4.46
N GLY A 504 -18.20 3.27 -5.36
CA GLY A 504 -19.23 4.27 -5.03
C GLY A 504 -18.68 5.45 -4.26
N GLY A 505 -17.38 5.73 -4.38
CA GLY A 505 -16.83 6.99 -3.89
C GLY A 505 -17.18 8.14 -4.83
N GLU A 506 -17.06 9.36 -4.34
CA GLU A 506 -17.47 10.57 -5.04
C GLU A 506 -16.58 11.75 -4.61
N THR A 507 -16.32 12.67 -5.53
CA THR A 507 -15.62 13.92 -5.22
C THR A 507 -16.34 15.07 -5.90
N LYS A 508 -16.72 16.08 -5.12
CA LYS A 508 -17.42 17.27 -5.56
C LYS A 508 -16.59 18.50 -5.25
N LEU A 509 -16.31 19.29 -6.28
CA LEU A 509 -15.53 20.52 -6.21
C LEU A 509 -16.43 21.70 -6.53
N ARG A 510 -16.40 22.74 -5.69
CA ARG A 510 -17.20 23.96 -5.89
C ARG A 510 -16.30 25.17 -5.71
N GLY A 511 -16.39 26.16 -6.60
CA GLY A 511 -15.55 27.34 -6.54
C GLY A 511 -16.25 28.63 -6.96
N THR A 512 -15.81 29.75 -6.39
CA THR A 512 -16.11 31.10 -6.90
C THR A 512 -14.81 31.74 -7.37
N TYR A 513 -14.78 32.20 -8.62
CA TYR A 513 -13.57 32.71 -9.25
C TYR A 513 -13.69 34.15 -9.75
N LEU A 514 -12.55 34.85 -9.76
CA LEU A 514 -12.33 36.19 -10.30
C LEU A 514 -11.26 36.13 -11.38
N MET A 515 -11.53 36.75 -12.52
CA MET A 515 -10.62 36.77 -13.67
C MET A 515 -10.43 38.19 -14.21
N PRO A 516 -9.39 38.92 -13.77
CA PRO A 516 -8.96 40.15 -14.43
C PRO A 516 -8.17 39.83 -15.71
N GLU A 517 -8.42 40.57 -16.77
CA GLU A 517 -7.71 40.42 -18.05
C GLU A 517 -7.40 41.79 -18.69
N ALA A 518 -6.24 41.90 -19.31
CA ALA A 518 -5.83 43.06 -20.10
C ALA A 518 -5.46 42.63 -21.51
N ILE A 519 -6.07 43.27 -22.51
CA ILE A 519 -5.76 43.08 -23.92
C ILE A 519 -5.05 44.33 -24.45
N ILE A 520 -3.84 44.16 -24.97
CA ILE A 520 -2.93 45.24 -25.35
C ILE A 520 -2.55 45.06 -26.83
N LYS A 521 -2.87 46.05 -27.66
CA LYS A 521 -2.43 46.11 -29.05
C LYS A 521 -0.95 46.48 -29.12
N LEU A 522 -0.17 45.69 -29.84
CA LEU A 522 1.28 45.84 -29.96
C LEU A 522 1.65 46.52 -31.29
N GLY A 523 2.04 47.79 -31.19
CA GLY A 523 2.51 48.56 -32.34
C GLY A 523 1.42 48.82 -33.39
N THR A 524 1.83 48.89 -34.66
CA THR A 524 0.92 49.22 -35.78
C THR A 524 0.29 47.99 -36.43
N LEU A 525 0.89 46.81 -36.27
CA LEU A 525 0.33 45.54 -36.74
C LEU A 525 -0.90 45.17 -35.89
N PRO A 526 -1.82 44.33 -36.40
CA PRO A 526 -2.95 43.82 -35.62
C PRO A 526 -2.49 42.69 -34.68
N LEU A 527 -1.38 42.89 -33.97
CA LEU A 527 -0.84 41.97 -32.98
C LEU A 527 -1.35 42.39 -31.60
N TYR A 528 -1.84 41.44 -30.82
CA TYR A 528 -2.38 41.68 -29.48
C TYR A 528 -1.70 40.75 -28.47
N ALA A 529 -1.40 41.30 -27.29
CA ALA A 529 -1.04 40.52 -26.12
C ALA A 529 -2.21 40.55 -25.13
N THR A 530 -2.61 39.37 -24.68
CA THR A 530 -3.62 39.20 -23.63
C THR A 530 -2.95 38.64 -22.38
N VAL A 531 -3.12 39.33 -21.26
CA VAL A 531 -2.67 38.88 -19.94
C VAL A 531 -3.90 38.65 -19.08
N SER A 532 -4.14 37.41 -18.66
CA SER A 532 -5.26 37.02 -17.82
C SER A 532 -4.73 36.52 -16.48
N GLY A 533 -5.34 36.97 -15.38
CA GLY A 533 -5.16 36.39 -14.04
C GLY A 533 -6.36 35.55 -13.66
N PHE A 534 -6.17 34.58 -12.77
CA PHE A 534 -7.22 33.71 -12.26
C PHE A 534 -7.02 33.52 -10.76
N TYR A 535 -8.09 33.72 -9.99
CA TYR A 535 -8.14 33.40 -8.58
C TYR A 535 -9.48 32.74 -8.28
N SER A 536 -9.47 31.56 -7.65
CA SER A 536 -10.67 30.87 -7.18
C SER A 536 -10.51 30.45 -5.72
N SER A 537 -11.60 30.56 -4.97
CA SER A 537 -11.72 30.02 -3.62
C SER A 537 -12.99 29.17 -3.56
N GLY A 538 -12.88 28.02 -2.91
CA GLY A 538 -13.91 26.99 -2.94
C GLY A 538 -13.69 25.88 -1.93
N ASP A 539 -14.49 24.83 -2.06
CA ASP A 539 -14.50 23.64 -1.20
C ASP A 539 -14.51 22.35 -2.03
N ALA A 540 -14.00 21.29 -1.41
CA ALA A 540 -14.07 19.91 -1.87
C ALA A 540 -14.82 19.08 -0.83
N ASP A 541 -15.83 18.35 -1.29
CA ASP A 541 -16.57 17.33 -0.54
C ASP A 541 -16.20 15.97 -1.12
N ILE A 542 -15.63 15.09 -0.30
CA ILE A 542 -14.95 13.86 -0.72
C ILE A 542 -15.49 12.68 0.08
N ASP A 543 -16.14 11.75 -0.63
CA ASP A 543 -16.55 10.45 -0.11
C ASP A 543 -15.66 9.36 -0.70
N ARG A 544 -14.75 8.83 0.09
CA ARG A 544 -13.84 7.76 -0.34
C ARG A 544 -14.47 6.39 -0.09
N GLY A 545 -14.83 5.70 -1.17
CA GLY A 545 -15.36 4.33 -1.14
C GLY A 545 -14.27 3.25 -1.00
N TYR A 546 -14.46 2.28 -0.12
CA TYR A 546 -13.62 1.08 0.00
C TYR A 546 -14.37 -0.07 0.67
N ARG A 547 -13.78 -1.27 0.67
CA ARG A 547 -14.36 -2.42 1.39
C ARG A 547 -13.85 -2.53 2.82
N ASN A 548 -14.77 -2.58 3.78
CA ASN A 548 -14.51 -2.92 5.16
C ASN A 548 -15.23 -4.23 5.51
N ALA A 549 -14.46 -5.29 5.80
CA ALA A 549 -14.95 -6.64 6.03
C ALA A 549 -15.89 -7.11 4.90
N GLY A 550 -15.52 -6.78 3.66
CA GLY A 550 -16.26 -7.11 2.44
C GLY A 550 -17.37 -6.14 2.05
N ASN A 551 -17.93 -5.39 3.00
CA ASN A 551 -18.96 -4.40 2.73
C ASN A 551 -18.37 -3.12 2.16
N ILE A 552 -19.02 -2.56 1.13
CA ILE A 552 -18.66 -1.22 0.65
C ILE A 552 -19.09 -0.20 1.69
N VAL A 553 -18.13 0.61 2.14
CA VAL A 553 -18.32 1.71 3.08
C VAL A 553 -17.64 2.95 2.53
N GLN A 554 -18.02 4.11 3.06
CA GLN A 554 -17.43 5.39 2.71
C GLN A 554 -16.80 6.04 3.93
N SER A 555 -15.66 6.70 3.70
CA SER A 555 -15.08 7.69 4.60
C SER A 555 -15.29 9.07 4.01
N HIS A 556 -15.82 10.00 4.80
CA HIS A 556 -16.22 11.33 4.35
C HIS A 556 -15.26 12.41 4.85
N GLY A 557 -14.88 13.35 3.99
CA GLY A 557 -14.06 14.51 4.35
C GLY A 557 -14.39 15.75 3.52
N GLU A 558 -14.21 16.91 4.14
CA GLU A 558 -14.34 18.21 3.49
C GLU A 558 -13.02 18.98 3.58
N THR A 559 -12.67 19.74 2.54
CA THR A 559 -11.46 20.59 2.53
C THR A 559 -11.63 21.86 1.72
N ASP A 560 -10.85 22.89 2.05
CA ASP A 560 -10.80 24.14 1.32
C ASP A 560 -9.86 24.05 0.10
N ILE A 561 -10.27 24.68 -1.00
CA ILE A 561 -9.52 24.75 -2.25
C ILE A 561 -9.21 26.21 -2.57
N THR A 562 -7.94 26.49 -2.88
CA THR A 562 -7.51 27.77 -3.45
C THR A 562 -6.80 27.54 -4.77
N ILE A 563 -7.21 28.27 -5.81
CA ILE A 563 -6.60 28.17 -7.15
C ILE A 563 -6.08 29.54 -7.55
N VAL A 564 -4.83 29.60 -7.97
CA VAL A 564 -4.19 30.80 -8.50
C VAL A 564 -3.59 30.46 -9.85
N GLY A 565 -3.88 31.27 -10.86
CA GLY A 565 -3.35 31.04 -12.19
C GLY A 565 -3.18 32.30 -13.00
N GLY A 566 -2.53 32.14 -14.15
CA GLY A 566 -2.38 33.20 -15.12
C GLY A 566 -2.14 32.64 -16.51
N LYS A 567 -2.48 33.45 -17.51
CA LYS A 567 -2.29 33.11 -18.92
C LYS A 567 -1.76 34.32 -19.68
N LEU A 568 -0.74 34.08 -20.50
CA LEU A 568 -0.26 35.03 -21.49
C LEU A 568 -0.57 34.46 -22.87
N ARG A 569 -1.22 35.25 -23.73
CA ARG A 569 -1.56 34.88 -25.10
C ARG A 569 -1.14 35.98 -26.07
N LEU A 570 -0.61 35.59 -27.23
CA LEU A 570 -0.26 36.47 -28.34
C LEU A 570 -1.09 36.09 -29.57
N ASP A 571 -1.86 37.04 -30.09
CA ASP A 571 -2.76 36.85 -31.24
C ASP A 571 -2.35 37.77 -32.38
N TRP A 572 -2.16 37.22 -33.59
CA TRP A 572 -2.06 38.03 -34.82
C TRP A 572 -3.43 38.08 -35.48
N LEU A 573 -4.24 39.05 -35.04
CA LEU A 573 -5.64 39.18 -35.43
C LEU A 573 -5.77 39.35 -36.95
N ASN A 574 -6.53 38.46 -37.58
CA ASN A 574 -6.81 38.46 -39.01
C ASN A 574 -5.52 38.53 -39.86
N ALA A 575 -4.48 37.81 -39.46
CA ALA A 575 -3.17 37.79 -40.13
C ALA A 575 -3.27 37.59 -41.64
N PHE A 576 -4.20 36.74 -42.07
CA PHE A 576 -4.57 36.58 -43.48
C PHE A 576 -6.05 36.26 -43.64
N THR A 577 -6.59 36.49 -44.83
CA THR A 577 -7.99 36.22 -45.18
C THR A 577 -8.03 35.47 -46.50
N VAL A 578 -8.85 34.42 -46.56
CA VAL A 578 -9.11 33.65 -47.78
C VAL A 578 -10.62 33.66 -48.03
N ALA A 579 -11.04 34.24 -49.15
CA ALA A 579 -12.45 34.52 -49.44
C ALA A 579 -13.12 35.31 -48.29
N SER A 580 -14.16 34.76 -47.67
CA SER A 580 -14.86 35.35 -46.51
C SER A 580 -14.40 34.77 -45.15
N THR A 581 -13.25 34.08 -45.11
CA THR A 581 -12.68 33.50 -43.88
C THR A 581 -11.44 34.24 -43.45
N ALA A 582 -11.47 34.84 -42.26
CA ALA A 582 -10.30 35.44 -41.62
C ALA A 582 -9.63 34.45 -40.67
N PHE A 583 -8.29 34.42 -40.66
CA PHE A 583 -7.49 33.51 -39.85
C PHE A 583 -6.62 34.28 -38.86
N THR A 584 -6.63 33.85 -37.59
CA THR A 584 -5.90 34.45 -36.48
C THR A 584 -5.04 33.38 -35.81
N PRO A 585 -3.76 33.25 -36.18
CA PRO A 585 -2.83 32.39 -35.46
C PRO A 585 -2.49 32.99 -34.10
N TYR A 586 -2.30 32.12 -33.11
CA TYR A 586 -1.96 32.51 -31.75
C TYR A 586 -1.05 31.50 -31.06
N THR A 587 -0.42 31.96 -29.99
CA THR A 587 0.29 31.12 -29.03
C THR A 587 -0.04 31.58 -27.62
N SER A 588 -0.09 30.66 -26.66
CA SER A 588 -0.26 31.00 -25.26
C SER A 588 0.54 30.11 -24.34
N VAL A 589 0.87 30.66 -23.17
CA VAL A 589 1.37 29.91 -22.03
C VAL A 589 0.48 30.20 -20.82
N GLY A 590 0.04 29.15 -20.15
CA GLY A 590 -0.72 29.22 -18.90
C GLY A 590 0.05 28.54 -17.78
N HIS A 591 -0.10 29.06 -16.56
CA HIS A 591 0.36 28.40 -15.34
C HIS A 591 -0.75 28.48 -14.30
N VAL A 592 -1.05 27.34 -13.68
CA VAL A 592 -2.08 27.23 -12.64
C VAL A 592 -1.51 26.44 -11.47
N GLU A 593 -1.76 26.93 -10.27
CA GLU A 593 -1.47 26.29 -9.00
C GLU A 593 -2.80 26.08 -8.25
N VAL A 594 -3.03 24.85 -7.80
CA VAL A 594 -4.20 24.44 -7.02
C VAL A 594 -3.70 23.96 -5.66
N LYS A 595 -4.17 24.58 -4.57
CA LYS A 595 -3.92 24.13 -3.21
C LYS A 595 -5.19 23.51 -2.62
N PHE A 596 -5.05 22.30 -2.09
CA PHE A 596 -5.99 21.66 -1.19
C PHE A 596 -5.39 21.72 0.22
N ASP A 597 -6.19 22.18 1.18
CA ASP A 597 -5.79 22.09 2.59
C ASP A 597 -5.88 20.64 3.09
N GLY A 598 -5.10 20.30 4.11
CA GLY A 598 -5.15 19.00 4.76
C GLY A 598 -6.47 18.83 5.50
N TYR A 599 -7.04 17.64 5.43
CA TYR A 599 -8.33 17.32 6.04
C TYR A 599 -8.31 15.94 6.68
N THR A 600 -9.27 15.67 7.56
CA THR A 600 -9.40 14.37 8.22
C THR A 600 -10.75 13.77 7.89
N GLU A 601 -10.72 12.59 7.29
CA GLU A 601 -11.92 11.82 7.01
C GLU A 601 -12.57 11.31 8.30
N THR A 602 -13.86 11.03 8.21
CA THR A 602 -14.67 10.45 9.27
C THR A 602 -15.49 9.27 8.73
N GLY A 603 -15.73 8.27 9.57
CA GLY A 603 -16.51 7.08 9.19
C GLY A 603 -15.67 5.95 8.57
N GLY A 604 -16.37 4.94 8.03
CA GLY A 604 -15.82 3.82 7.27
C GLY A 604 -14.95 2.77 8.02
N GLY A 605 -14.41 3.05 9.20
CA GLY A 605 -13.55 2.12 9.97
C GLY A 605 -12.04 2.25 9.66
N PHE A 606 -11.67 2.85 8.54
CA PHE A 606 -10.30 3.17 8.12
C PHE A 606 -10.23 4.62 7.58
N PRO A 607 -10.61 5.62 8.40
CA PRO A 607 -10.48 7.01 8.03
C PRO A 607 -9.01 7.41 7.94
N VAL A 608 -8.74 8.34 7.04
CA VAL A 608 -7.43 8.89 6.76
C VAL A 608 -7.41 10.40 7.05
N ARG A 609 -6.28 10.90 7.55
CA ARG A 609 -5.94 12.32 7.53
C ARG A 609 -5.04 12.60 6.32
N TRP A 610 -5.47 13.45 5.41
CA TRP A 610 -4.66 13.93 4.29
C TRP A 610 -3.86 15.17 4.70
N ASP A 611 -2.61 15.26 4.26
CA ASP A 611 -1.79 16.46 4.43
C ASP A 611 -2.16 17.53 3.37
N ASP A 612 -1.79 18.79 3.63
CA ASP A 612 -1.86 19.87 2.64
C ASP A 612 -1.17 19.46 1.34
N ARG A 613 -1.80 19.77 0.21
CA ARG A 613 -1.24 19.48 -1.11
C ARG A 613 -1.37 20.66 -2.04
N THR A 614 -0.31 20.92 -2.79
CA THR A 614 -0.31 21.89 -3.88
C THR A 614 0.02 21.15 -5.17
N GLU A 615 -0.75 21.39 -6.21
CA GLU A 615 -0.59 20.81 -7.53
C GLU A 615 -0.38 21.94 -8.54
N ARG A 616 0.50 21.74 -9.52
CA ARG A 616 0.83 22.76 -10.52
C ARG A 616 0.75 22.21 -11.92
N THR A 617 0.36 23.08 -12.85
CA THR A 617 0.53 22.77 -14.27
C THR A 617 0.94 23.99 -15.07
N THR A 618 1.83 23.78 -16.04
CA THR A 618 2.20 24.74 -17.08
C THR A 618 1.83 24.17 -18.44
N THR A 619 1.01 24.90 -19.19
CA THR A 619 0.55 24.49 -20.52
C THR A 619 0.93 25.51 -21.58
N GLY A 620 1.54 25.04 -22.66
CA GLY A 620 1.80 25.79 -23.87
C GLY A 620 0.81 25.40 -24.96
N ARG A 621 0.26 26.38 -25.67
CA ARG A 621 -0.69 26.17 -26.77
C ARG A 621 -0.25 26.92 -28.01
N VAL A 622 -0.37 26.29 -29.17
CA VAL A 622 -0.21 26.92 -30.49
C VAL A 622 -1.44 26.61 -31.30
N GLY A 623 -2.15 27.63 -31.75
CA GLY A 623 -3.43 27.44 -32.42
C GLY A 623 -3.74 28.48 -33.48
N MET A 624 -4.87 28.26 -34.13
CA MET A 624 -5.41 29.16 -35.15
C MET A 624 -6.92 29.21 -35.04
N ASP A 625 -7.45 30.43 -34.92
CA ASP A 625 -8.87 30.73 -35.01
C ASP A 625 -9.24 31.09 -36.45
N ALA A 626 -10.39 30.60 -36.91
CA ALA A 626 -10.96 30.89 -38.22
C ALA A 626 -12.38 31.44 -38.05
N VAL A 627 -12.66 32.56 -38.71
CA VAL A 627 -13.98 33.22 -38.70
C VAL A 627 -14.46 33.36 -40.13
N HIS A 628 -15.47 32.58 -40.49
CA HIS A 628 -16.10 32.65 -41.80
C HIS A 628 -17.40 33.46 -41.74
N THR A 629 -17.43 34.61 -42.43
CA THR A 629 -18.64 35.44 -42.49
C THR A 629 -19.61 34.80 -43.48
N PHE A 630 -20.70 34.20 -42.97
CA PHE A 630 -21.74 33.59 -43.82
C PHE A 630 -22.70 34.65 -44.35
N ASN A 631 -23.14 35.56 -43.48
CA ASN A 631 -23.91 36.76 -43.83
C ASN A 631 -23.68 37.85 -42.76
N PRO A 632 -24.23 39.07 -42.91
CA PRO A 632 -24.00 40.15 -41.95
C PRO A 632 -24.48 39.88 -40.51
N THR A 633 -25.30 38.84 -40.31
CA THR A 633 -25.88 38.48 -39.01
C THR A 633 -25.18 37.26 -38.40
N VAL A 634 -24.63 36.35 -39.22
CA VAL A 634 -24.12 35.04 -38.78
C VAL A 634 -22.71 34.80 -39.29
N SER A 635 -21.81 34.42 -38.37
CA SER A 635 -20.47 33.92 -38.67
C SER A 635 -20.29 32.50 -38.17
N LEU A 636 -19.55 31.69 -38.93
CA LEU A 636 -19.10 30.38 -38.51
C LEU A 636 -17.70 30.49 -37.90
N LEU A 637 -17.45 29.72 -36.86
CA LEU A 637 -16.24 29.74 -36.05
C LEU A 637 -15.54 28.38 -36.15
N GLY A 638 -14.22 28.40 -36.24
CA GLY A 638 -13.39 27.21 -36.18
C GLY A 638 -12.12 27.47 -35.37
N ARG A 639 -11.63 26.46 -34.66
CA ARG A 639 -10.35 26.47 -33.94
C ARG A 639 -9.65 25.14 -34.12
N LEU A 640 -8.33 25.21 -34.30
CA LEU A 640 -7.44 24.06 -34.19
C LEU A 640 -6.22 24.47 -33.36
N GLU A 641 -5.85 23.62 -32.40
CA GLU A 641 -4.79 23.91 -31.45
C GLU A 641 -4.00 22.64 -31.10
N GLY A 642 -2.67 22.77 -31.04
CA GLY A 642 -1.79 21.79 -30.41
C GLY A 642 -1.43 22.25 -29.01
N VAL A 643 -1.52 21.35 -28.04
CA VAL A 643 -1.30 21.61 -26.63
C VAL A 643 -0.14 20.77 -26.11
N HIS A 644 0.72 21.40 -25.32
CA HIS A 644 1.81 20.74 -24.61
C HIS A 644 1.75 21.10 -23.12
N ARG A 645 1.62 20.11 -22.25
CA ARG A 645 1.84 20.24 -20.80
C ARG A 645 3.30 19.93 -20.51
N PHE A 646 3.98 20.86 -19.84
CA PHE A 646 5.41 20.73 -19.54
C PHE A 646 5.68 19.80 -18.35
N ASP A 647 4.70 19.61 -17.48
CA ASP A 647 4.76 18.71 -16.33
C ASP A 647 4.50 17.26 -16.80
N ASP A 648 5.30 16.31 -16.31
CA ASP A 648 5.21 14.89 -16.69
C ASP A 648 4.45 14.03 -15.66
N LYS A 649 4.31 14.51 -14.43
CA LYS A 649 3.57 13.85 -13.35
C LYS A 649 3.02 14.84 -12.33
N SER A 650 2.06 14.39 -11.54
CA SER A 650 1.53 15.13 -10.40
C SER A 650 2.50 15.17 -9.23
N ASP A 651 2.25 16.07 -8.27
CA ASP A 651 2.89 16.00 -6.97
C ASP A 651 2.41 14.77 -6.18
N SER A 652 3.22 14.29 -5.23
CA SER A 652 2.83 13.17 -4.37
C SER A 652 1.72 13.58 -3.41
N ALA A 653 0.88 12.61 -3.03
CA ALA A 653 -0.12 12.82 -1.99
C ALA A 653 0.34 12.13 -0.71
N SER A 654 0.11 12.72 0.47
CA SER A 654 0.51 12.12 1.74
C SER A 654 -0.55 12.30 2.82
N GLY A 655 -0.40 11.52 3.88
CA GLY A 655 -1.27 11.61 5.04
C GLY A 655 -1.02 10.53 6.07
N GLU A 656 -2.06 10.15 6.79
CA GLU A 656 -2.07 9.14 7.85
C GLU A 656 -3.34 8.33 7.87
N LEU A 657 -3.20 7.00 7.79
CA LEU A 657 -4.24 6.07 8.15
C LEU A 657 -4.36 6.06 9.68
N LEU A 658 -5.40 6.70 10.20
CA LEU A 658 -5.50 7.04 11.62
C LEU A 658 -5.37 5.81 12.51
N GLY A 659 -4.38 5.80 13.40
CA GLY A 659 -4.12 4.69 14.33
C GLY A 659 -3.40 3.48 13.72
N LEU A 660 -2.87 3.60 12.51
CA LEU A 660 -1.96 2.64 11.89
C LEU A 660 -0.70 3.38 11.42
N SER A 661 -0.56 3.74 10.14
CA SER A 661 0.66 4.38 9.62
C SER A 661 0.37 5.63 8.80
N THR A 662 1.38 6.50 8.65
CA THR A 662 1.40 7.55 7.62
C THR A 662 1.27 6.93 6.23
N PHE A 663 0.75 7.59 5.19
CA PHE A 663 0.79 7.23 3.74
C PHE A 663 1.48 8.28 2.86
N GLU A 664 2.04 7.87 1.73
CA GLU A 664 2.65 8.68 0.66
C GLU A 664 2.46 7.94 -0.66
N LEU A 665 1.69 8.55 -1.57
CA LEU A 665 1.31 8.00 -2.86
C LEU A 665 2.13 8.72 -3.94
N PRO A 666 2.75 7.97 -4.87
CA PRO A 666 3.49 8.58 -5.95
C PRO A 666 2.55 9.42 -6.83
N GLY A 667 3.10 10.50 -7.39
CA GLY A 667 2.36 11.32 -8.33
C GLY A 667 1.97 10.55 -9.60
N GLN A 668 0.78 10.84 -10.12
CA GLN A 668 0.22 10.22 -11.31
C GLN A 668 0.87 10.78 -12.56
N ALA A 669 1.14 9.93 -13.56
CA ALA A 669 1.72 10.39 -14.82
C ALA A 669 0.71 11.23 -15.61
N TYR A 670 1.15 12.37 -16.14
CA TYR A 670 0.33 13.21 -16.99
C TYR A 670 0.56 12.92 -18.47
N ARG A 671 -0.51 12.97 -19.27
CA ARG A 671 -0.38 13.08 -20.72
C ARG A 671 0.10 14.50 -21.06
N GLN A 672 1.16 14.57 -21.84
CA GLN A 672 1.83 15.84 -22.13
C GLN A 672 1.41 16.50 -23.43
N ASN A 673 0.80 15.78 -24.37
CA ASN A 673 0.51 16.32 -25.71
C ASN A 673 -0.87 15.90 -26.18
N TRP A 674 -1.64 16.86 -26.69
CA TRP A 674 -2.93 16.61 -27.30
C TRP A 674 -3.31 17.68 -28.31
N VAL A 675 -4.34 17.39 -29.11
CA VAL A 675 -4.92 18.31 -30.07
C VAL A 675 -6.33 18.69 -29.61
N ARG A 676 -6.67 19.96 -29.76
CA ARG A 676 -8.03 20.47 -29.58
C ARG A 676 -8.57 21.00 -30.91
N ALA A 677 -9.80 20.62 -31.21
CA ALA A 677 -10.56 21.21 -32.30
C ALA A 677 -11.88 21.79 -31.76
N ALA A 678 -12.32 22.90 -32.35
CA ALA A 678 -13.63 23.45 -32.01
C ALA A 678 -14.33 24.01 -33.25
N VAL A 679 -15.65 23.90 -33.25
CA VAL A 679 -16.52 24.43 -34.29
C VAL A 679 -17.71 25.12 -33.65
N GLY A 680 -18.17 26.20 -34.24
CA GLY A 680 -19.29 26.94 -33.68
C GLY A 680 -19.83 28.01 -34.58
N ALA A 681 -20.69 28.83 -34.01
CA ALA A 681 -21.31 29.95 -34.70
C ALA A 681 -21.57 31.09 -33.74
N GLU A 682 -21.65 32.29 -34.30
CA GLU A 682 -22.13 33.46 -33.60
C GLU A 682 -23.16 34.19 -34.44
N ALA A 683 -24.11 34.83 -33.75
CA ALA A 683 -25.16 35.59 -34.39
C ALA A 683 -25.46 36.89 -33.65
N ALA A 684 -25.74 37.96 -34.40
CA ALA A 684 -26.32 39.17 -33.84
C ALA A 684 -27.77 38.91 -33.43
N LEU A 685 -28.07 39.04 -32.14
CA LEU A 685 -29.34 38.67 -31.52
C LEU A 685 -29.74 39.74 -30.51
N GLY A 686 -30.93 40.36 -30.65
CA GLY A 686 -31.52 41.20 -29.59
C GLY A 686 -30.67 42.40 -29.12
N GLY A 687 -29.82 42.97 -29.98
CA GLY A 687 -28.92 44.08 -29.62
C GLY A 687 -27.54 43.66 -29.08
N GLY A 688 -27.28 42.35 -29.01
CA GLY A 688 -25.99 41.76 -28.65
C GLY A 688 -25.51 40.72 -29.67
N VAL A 689 -24.48 39.96 -29.30
CA VAL A 689 -23.94 38.83 -30.07
C VAL A 689 -23.94 37.60 -29.16
N GLY A 690 -24.67 36.56 -29.58
CA GLY A 690 -24.59 35.24 -28.96
C GLY A 690 -23.63 34.34 -29.73
N SER A 691 -22.85 33.54 -29.02
CA SER A 691 -21.93 32.55 -29.60
C SER A 691 -22.06 31.20 -28.91
N VAL A 692 -21.97 30.14 -29.71
CA VAL A 692 -21.89 28.75 -29.26
C VAL A 692 -20.69 28.09 -29.90
N MET A 693 -19.92 27.35 -29.13
CA MET A 693 -18.77 26.56 -29.59
C MET A 693 -18.85 25.16 -29.00
N LEU A 694 -18.79 24.15 -29.87
CA LEU A 694 -18.53 22.77 -29.47
C LEU A 694 -17.04 22.51 -29.60
N ASN A 695 -16.44 22.01 -28.53
CA ASN A 695 -15.02 21.70 -28.44
C ASN A 695 -14.85 20.20 -28.26
N GLY A 696 -13.75 19.67 -28.79
CA GLY A 696 -13.32 18.30 -28.54
C GLY A 696 -11.81 18.21 -28.51
N THR A 697 -11.30 17.28 -27.71
CA THR A 697 -9.86 16.96 -27.64
C THR A 697 -9.59 15.56 -28.13
N SER A 698 -8.38 15.31 -28.61
CA SER A 698 -8.00 14.02 -29.18
C SER A 698 -7.71 12.94 -28.15
N GLU A 699 -7.46 13.31 -26.89
CA GLU A 699 -7.05 12.53 -25.71
C GLU A 699 -6.22 13.47 -24.81
N GLY A 700 -6.51 13.71 -23.52
CA GLY A 700 -5.67 14.61 -22.70
C GLY A 700 -6.22 14.97 -21.32
N GLY A 701 -5.51 15.83 -20.58
CA GLY A 701 -5.94 16.32 -19.26
C GLY A 701 -6.96 17.47 -19.31
N ASP A 702 -7.58 17.71 -20.46
CA ASP A 702 -8.70 18.62 -20.69
C ASP A 702 -10.00 17.78 -20.77
N ALA A 703 -11.18 18.42 -20.73
CA ALA A 703 -12.43 17.72 -21.06
C ALA A 703 -12.39 17.13 -22.47
N ASP A 704 -12.96 15.93 -22.63
CA ASP A 704 -13.01 15.25 -23.93
C ASP A 704 -13.91 16.03 -24.90
N TYR A 705 -15.06 16.47 -24.40
CA TYR A 705 -15.98 17.35 -25.11
C TYR A 705 -16.61 18.37 -24.16
N TRP A 706 -16.77 19.61 -24.63
CA TRP A 706 -17.54 20.60 -23.88
C TRP A 706 -18.20 21.63 -24.79
N LEU A 707 -19.32 22.13 -24.30
CA LEU A 707 -20.10 23.19 -24.90
C LEU A 707 -19.76 24.52 -24.22
N ALA A 708 -19.34 25.51 -25.00
CA ALA A 708 -19.14 26.87 -24.54
C ALA A 708 -20.25 27.77 -25.07
N LEU A 709 -20.93 28.48 -24.18
CA LEU A 709 -22.00 29.43 -24.50
C LEU A 709 -21.58 30.81 -24.01
N ASN A 710 -21.79 31.83 -24.82
CA ASN A 710 -21.51 33.21 -24.43
C ASN A 710 -22.49 34.17 -25.11
N TYR A 711 -22.88 35.21 -24.38
CA TYR A 711 -23.71 36.28 -24.90
C TYR A 711 -23.14 37.63 -24.46
N LYS A 712 -22.86 38.51 -25.42
CA LYS A 712 -22.24 39.83 -25.21
C LYS A 712 -23.17 40.96 -25.64
N TRP A 713 -23.39 41.93 -24.76
CA TRP A 713 -24.05 43.20 -25.05
C TRP A 713 -23.02 44.31 -25.24
N LEU A 714 -23.12 45.05 -26.34
CA LEU A 714 -22.29 46.23 -26.57
C LEU A 714 -23.09 47.48 -26.22
N LEU A 715 -22.62 48.26 -25.24
CA LEU A 715 -23.32 49.42 -24.71
C LEU A 715 -22.69 50.73 -25.18
#